data_AF-A0A7C3A088-F1
#
_entry.id   AF-A0A7C3A088-F1
#
_cell.length_a   1.000
_cell.length_b   1.000
_cell.length_c   1.000
_cell.angle_alpha   90.00
_cell.angle_beta   90.00
_cell.angle_gamma   90.00
#
_symmetry.space_group_name_H-M   'P 1'
#
loop_
_entity.id
_entity.type
_entity.pdbx_description
1 polymer ?
#
loop_
_entity_poly.entity_id
_entity_poly.type
_entity_poly.pdbx_seq_one_letter_code
_entity_poly.pdbx_strand_id
1 'polypeptide(L)'
;GSGGAIRFGEASRFHVVDSNFIGHTADIGGALRFDVNSVGQIVGSLIVNNAATEDGGAIYMLDCNAVDIVDCNIAFNAAARGGGIWAMGTQTSTITGSRINYNTAGGIAVTQGGGIYAFEGPQWIADCEINYNSAVTSGGGLYLAGDFAPVLNNCLITNNVANRDGGGVSVNWQTVASLRHCTIADNEATGAYSYGGGLYASYESVVDVNNSIIWDNNSTNGAQVALASGDVPYPLTSRLTIANTNIGPQFDPNRIIDEFPTNPYAGLLTSTDRTPLLVDAQTIYNRLDSAGRADVIVMLAAPTELFAATNWNSPVSVATLRADIDQRQDAVLATLSPAEFQIKHRYENIAGFSGSVSPAGLQKLRAHNLVRHVEPVRELQWAMAQGIPLANAVTARQMYNGSNVAVAICDSGFDYTHPMLGGGGFPNAKIIGGYDFGNNDPDPLHEGHPHGTCCAGIAAGSLGMVGDYIGGVAPGAGIYGLKISIGMGGPLTNAAVAAWDWCVTHRDDNPAKPIRVISNSWGGGGPIDDPAVADGMSPALTAAADAATAAGITVMASSGNEGFAGTGISWPAAMSKVVSVGAVHDTLDTVMSYSNAGDLLDILAPGDPLYTTDIVGAGGYNPGDYMPNFNGTSAACPFAAGCVAVM
;
A
#
# COMPACT_ATOMS: atom_id res chain seq x y z
N GLY A 1 -22.59 16.34 -23.89
CA GLY A 1 -23.48 15.79 -24.94
C GLY A 1 -23.29 14.28 -25.02
N SER A 2 -24.24 13.52 -25.56
CA SER A 2 -24.16 12.05 -25.59
C SER A 2 -23.58 11.48 -26.90
N GLY A 3 -22.74 10.43 -26.80
CA GLY A 3 -22.05 9.80 -27.94
C GLY A 3 -20.89 10.65 -28.45
N GLY A 4 -19.81 10.75 -27.67
CA GLY A 4 -18.76 11.76 -27.86
C GLY A 4 -17.96 11.65 -29.17
N ALA A 5 -17.94 10.48 -29.80
CA ALA A 5 -17.53 10.29 -31.19
C ALA A 5 -18.74 10.06 -32.12
N ILE A 6 -19.59 9.08 -31.79
CA ILE A 6 -20.78 8.72 -32.58
C ILE A 6 -21.93 8.33 -31.65
N ARG A 7 -23.11 8.91 -31.89
CA ARG A 7 -24.39 8.42 -31.39
C ARG A 7 -25.19 7.77 -32.52
N PHE A 8 -25.51 6.50 -32.34
CA PHE A 8 -26.48 5.75 -33.14
C PHE A 8 -27.86 5.87 -32.47
N GLY A 9 -28.79 6.54 -33.15
CA GLY A 9 -30.16 6.75 -32.68
C GLY A 9 -31.03 5.49 -32.78
N GLU A 10 -32.30 5.62 -32.39
CA GLU A 10 -33.25 4.50 -32.36
C GLU A 10 -33.31 3.70 -33.68
N ALA A 11 -33.33 2.37 -33.56
CA ALA A 11 -33.36 1.40 -34.65
C ALA A 11 -32.22 1.55 -35.70
N SER A 12 -31.09 2.15 -35.30
CA SER A 12 -29.91 2.29 -36.18
C SER A 12 -29.38 0.94 -36.66
N ARG A 13 -28.89 0.92 -37.91
CA ARG A 13 -28.08 -0.17 -38.45
C ARG A 13 -26.69 0.31 -38.78
N PHE A 14 -25.68 -0.37 -38.25
CA PHE A 14 -24.28 0.05 -38.38
C PHE A 14 -23.32 -1.14 -38.56
N HIS A 15 -22.11 -0.83 -38.97
CA HIS A 15 -20.97 -1.74 -39.01
C HIS A 15 -19.71 -0.89 -38.82
N VAL A 16 -18.99 -1.11 -37.73
CA VAL A 16 -17.74 -0.40 -37.39
C VAL A 16 -16.63 -1.44 -37.43
N VAL A 17 -15.54 -1.14 -38.14
CA VAL A 17 -14.44 -2.07 -38.40
C VAL A 17 -13.12 -1.30 -38.37
N ASP A 18 -12.07 -1.88 -37.77
CA ASP A 18 -10.69 -1.39 -37.75
C ASP A 18 -10.57 0.12 -37.43
N SER A 19 -11.41 0.61 -36.51
CA SER A 19 -11.66 2.04 -36.28
C SER A 19 -11.11 2.50 -34.93
N ASN A 20 -10.57 3.73 -34.89
CA ASN A 20 -9.94 4.31 -33.71
C ASN A 20 -10.81 5.42 -33.11
N PHE A 21 -11.28 5.21 -31.89
CA PHE A 21 -12.07 6.16 -31.10
C PHE A 21 -11.27 6.52 -29.84
N ILE A 22 -10.51 7.62 -29.91
CA ILE A 22 -9.53 7.99 -28.89
C ILE A 22 -9.79 9.41 -28.36
N GLY A 23 -9.85 9.58 -27.03
CA GLY A 23 -9.85 10.90 -26.39
C GLY A 23 -11.18 11.67 -26.42
N HIS A 24 -12.30 11.00 -26.67
CA HIS A 24 -13.63 11.63 -26.74
C HIS A 24 -14.26 11.80 -25.35
N THR A 25 -15.08 12.84 -25.19
CA THR A 25 -15.80 13.11 -23.95
C THR A 25 -17.28 13.32 -24.18
N ALA A 26 -18.10 12.76 -23.30
CA ALA A 26 -19.56 12.79 -23.36
C ALA A 26 -20.19 12.90 -21.96
N ASP A 27 -21.51 13.08 -21.91
CA ASP A 27 -22.28 12.81 -20.69
C ASP A 27 -22.53 11.30 -20.58
N ILE A 28 -22.94 10.68 -21.69
CA ILE A 28 -23.30 9.26 -21.83
C ILE A 28 -22.69 8.73 -23.13
N GLY A 29 -21.95 7.61 -23.08
CA GLY A 29 -21.26 7.02 -24.23
C GLY A 29 -20.06 7.87 -24.66
N GLY A 30 -18.93 7.77 -23.94
CA GLY A 30 -17.76 8.64 -24.11
C GLY A 30 -17.21 8.64 -25.53
N ALA A 31 -17.09 7.47 -26.16
CA ALA A 31 -16.92 7.37 -27.62
C ALA A 31 -18.24 7.03 -28.33
N LEU A 32 -18.84 5.88 -28.00
CA LEU A 32 -19.95 5.31 -28.75
C LEU A 32 -21.21 5.20 -27.89
N ARG A 33 -22.34 5.62 -28.47
CA ARG A 33 -23.68 5.45 -27.87
C ARG A 33 -24.62 4.75 -28.85
N PHE A 34 -25.30 3.71 -28.39
CA PHE A 34 -26.34 2.98 -29.11
C PHE A 34 -27.67 3.10 -28.36
N ASP A 35 -28.66 3.71 -29.02
CA ASP A 35 -30.04 3.82 -28.51
C ASP A 35 -30.91 2.60 -28.91
N VAL A 36 -32.09 2.53 -28.30
CA VAL A 36 -33.12 1.49 -28.41
C VAL A 36 -33.25 0.89 -29.82
N ASN A 37 -33.41 -0.43 -29.90
CA ASN A 37 -33.56 -1.23 -31.12
C ASN A 37 -32.34 -1.27 -32.07
N SER A 38 -31.19 -0.68 -31.73
CA SER A 38 -30.00 -0.70 -32.61
C SER A 38 -29.50 -2.12 -32.93
N VAL A 39 -28.98 -2.30 -34.16
CA VAL A 39 -28.41 -3.56 -34.66
C VAL A 39 -27.11 -3.31 -35.42
N GLY A 40 -26.04 -4.02 -35.10
CA GLY A 40 -24.77 -3.93 -35.82
C GLY A 40 -23.63 -4.61 -35.06
N GLN A 41 -22.41 -4.43 -35.58
CA GLN A 41 -21.20 -4.97 -34.95
C GLN A 41 -20.06 -3.95 -34.96
N ILE A 42 -19.21 -4.03 -33.95
CA ILE A 42 -17.94 -3.32 -33.80
C ILE A 42 -16.82 -4.38 -33.85
N VAL A 43 -15.94 -4.31 -34.83
CA VAL A 43 -14.91 -5.31 -35.10
C VAL A 43 -13.52 -4.69 -35.09
N GLY A 44 -12.53 -5.33 -34.48
CA GLY A 44 -11.10 -4.99 -34.61
C GLY A 44 -10.74 -3.56 -34.15
N SER A 45 -11.59 -2.92 -33.36
CA SER A 45 -11.56 -1.46 -33.15
C SER A 45 -10.94 -1.07 -31.81
N LEU A 46 -10.27 0.09 -31.79
CA LEU A 46 -9.59 0.64 -30.63
C LEU A 46 -10.44 1.77 -30.01
N ILE A 47 -10.86 1.60 -28.76
CA ILE A 47 -11.75 2.55 -28.07
C ILE A 47 -11.09 2.91 -26.74
N VAL A 48 -10.28 3.98 -26.74
CA VAL A 48 -9.29 4.24 -25.68
C VAL A 48 -9.25 5.69 -25.17
N ASN A 49 -9.01 5.89 -23.88
CA ASN A 49 -8.92 7.22 -23.24
C ASN A 49 -10.19 8.08 -23.42
N ASN A 50 -11.38 7.49 -23.54
CA ASN A 50 -12.64 8.23 -23.65
C ASN A 50 -13.32 8.33 -22.27
N ALA A 51 -14.15 9.37 -22.07
CA ALA A 51 -14.83 9.58 -20.79
C ALA A 51 -16.31 9.94 -20.93
N ALA A 52 -17.14 9.40 -20.05
CA ALA A 52 -18.52 9.81 -19.81
C ALA A 52 -18.66 10.40 -18.40
N THR A 53 -19.49 11.43 -18.20
CA THR A 53 -19.79 11.92 -16.83
C THR A 53 -20.83 11.08 -16.10
N GLU A 54 -21.60 10.27 -16.83
CA GLU A 54 -22.64 9.37 -16.32
C GLU A 54 -22.29 7.92 -16.70
N ASP A 55 -22.69 7.43 -17.87
CA ASP A 55 -22.67 6.00 -18.19
C ASP A 55 -21.91 5.67 -19.49
N GLY A 56 -21.12 4.59 -19.47
CA GLY A 56 -20.47 4.02 -20.65
C GLY A 56 -19.28 4.83 -21.14
N GLY A 57 -18.13 4.68 -20.49
CA GLY A 57 -16.96 5.53 -20.74
C GLY A 57 -16.36 5.34 -22.13
N ALA A 58 -16.36 4.10 -22.61
CA ALA A 58 -16.06 3.76 -24.01
C ALA A 58 -17.37 3.62 -24.81
N ILE A 59 -18.25 2.72 -24.36
CA ILE A 59 -19.48 2.31 -25.05
C ILE A 59 -20.66 2.38 -24.10
N TYR A 60 -21.77 2.94 -24.57
CA TYR A 60 -23.09 2.87 -23.94
C TYR A 60 -24.10 2.15 -24.86
N MET A 61 -24.80 1.14 -24.35
CA MET A 61 -25.85 0.41 -25.06
C MET A 61 -27.14 0.38 -24.23
N LEU A 62 -28.25 0.84 -24.81
CA LEU A 62 -29.57 0.81 -24.20
C LEU A 62 -30.57 0.10 -25.11
N ASP A 63 -31.25 -0.92 -24.60
CA ASP A 63 -32.37 -1.63 -25.22
C ASP A 63 -32.07 -2.08 -26.68
N CYS A 64 -30.85 -2.55 -26.92
CA CYS A 64 -30.33 -2.86 -28.25
C CYS A 64 -30.69 -4.28 -28.70
N ASN A 65 -31.02 -4.44 -29.99
CA ASN A 65 -31.54 -5.70 -30.55
C ASN A 65 -30.45 -6.70 -30.94
N ALA A 66 -29.24 -6.25 -31.28
CA ALA A 66 -28.02 -7.05 -31.42
C ALA A 66 -26.84 -6.10 -31.70
N VAL A 67 -26.05 -5.78 -30.68
CA VAL A 67 -24.83 -4.97 -30.80
C VAL A 67 -23.64 -5.83 -30.40
N ASP A 68 -22.96 -6.40 -31.38
CA ASP A 68 -21.85 -7.33 -31.16
C ASP A 68 -20.51 -6.60 -31.12
N ILE A 69 -19.67 -6.96 -30.15
CA ILE A 69 -18.34 -6.38 -29.94
C ILE A 69 -17.31 -7.50 -30.11
N VAL A 70 -16.49 -7.42 -31.16
CA VAL A 70 -15.64 -8.52 -31.63
C VAL A 70 -14.20 -8.03 -31.80
N ASP A 71 -13.22 -8.73 -31.23
CA ASP A 71 -11.78 -8.44 -31.36
C ASP A 71 -11.39 -6.97 -31.06
N CYS A 72 -12.16 -6.29 -30.21
CA CYS A 72 -11.96 -4.87 -29.87
C CYS A 72 -10.95 -4.70 -28.72
N ASN A 73 -10.31 -3.54 -28.64
CA ASN A 73 -9.48 -3.12 -27.51
C ASN A 73 -10.09 -1.87 -26.85
N ILE A 74 -10.68 -2.06 -25.66
CA ILE A 74 -11.46 -1.06 -24.93
C ILE A 74 -10.70 -0.74 -23.65
N ALA A 75 -9.89 0.33 -23.65
CA ALA A 75 -8.93 0.56 -22.58
C ALA A 75 -8.81 1.99 -22.06
N PHE A 76 -8.49 2.16 -20.77
CA PHE A 76 -8.27 3.47 -20.13
C PHE A 76 -9.48 4.43 -20.23
N ASN A 77 -10.71 3.90 -20.37
CA ASN A 77 -11.91 4.73 -20.42
C ASN A 77 -12.52 4.92 -19.03
N ALA A 78 -13.27 6.02 -18.83
CA ALA A 78 -13.84 6.39 -17.52
C ALA A 78 -15.32 6.75 -17.58
N ALA A 79 -16.11 6.33 -16.59
CA ALA A 79 -17.51 6.71 -16.41
C ALA A 79 -17.93 6.65 -14.94
N ALA A 80 -19.14 7.07 -14.61
CA ALA A 80 -19.75 6.82 -13.30
C ALA A 80 -20.21 5.35 -13.17
N ARG A 81 -20.69 4.73 -14.25
CA ARG A 81 -20.91 3.27 -14.35
C ARG A 81 -20.53 2.75 -15.73
N GLY A 82 -20.03 1.52 -15.81
CA GLY A 82 -19.56 0.95 -17.08
C GLY A 82 -18.36 1.71 -17.63
N GLY A 83 -17.24 1.70 -16.90
CA GLY A 83 -16.05 2.48 -17.26
C GLY A 83 -15.57 2.20 -18.68
N GLY A 84 -15.50 0.92 -19.05
CA GLY A 84 -15.39 0.49 -20.45
C GLY A 84 -16.77 0.48 -21.11
N ILE A 85 -17.59 -0.49 -20.76
CA ILE A 85 -18.89 -0.74 -21.39
C ILE A 85 -20.01 -0.58 -20.35
N TRP A 86 -21.04 0.19 -20.69
CA TRP A 86 -22.34 0.16 -20.02
C TRP A 86 -23.39 -0.45 -20.93
N ALA A 87 -24.15 -1.40 -20.41
CA ALA A 87 -25.19 -2.11 -21.14
C ALA A 87 -26.44 -2.29 -20.26
N MET A 88 -27.61 -1.93 -20.82
CA MET A 88 -28.91 -2.27 -20.23
C MET A 88 -29.89 -2.77 -21.29
N GLY A 89 -30.61 -3.87 -21.01
CA GLY A 89 -31.62 -4.42 -21.92
C GLY A 89 -31.03 -4.97 -23.23
N THR A 90 -29.91 -5.69 -23.15
CA THR A 90 -29.12 -6.14 -24.32
C THR A 90 -28.93 -7.66 -24.38
N GLN A 91 -29.96 -8.42 -23.98
CA GLN A 91 -29.95 -9.90 -23.88
C GLN A 91 -29.68 -10.66 -25.21
N THR A 92 -29.49 -9.95 -26.32
CA THR A 92 -29.16 -10.49 -27.65
C THR A 92 -27.81 -10.00 -28.19
N SER A 93 -27.13 -9.08 -27.50
CA SER A 93 -25.78 -8.62 -27.80
C SER A 93 -24.71 -9.58 -27.26
N THR A 94 -23.56 -9.64 -27.94
CA THR A 94 -22.39 -10.42 -27.52
C THR A 94 -21.11 -9.60 -27.41
N ILE A 95 -20.17 -10.08 -26.59
CA ILE A 95 -18.78 -9.58 -26.54
C ILE A 95 -17.86 -10.79 -26.74
N THR A 96 -16.98 -10.75 -27.74
CA THR A 96 -16.08 -11.85 -28.09
C THR A 96 -14.67 -11.37 -28.44
N GLY A 97 -13.65 -12.17 -28.11
CA GLY A 97 -12.25 -11.96 -28.51
C GLY A 97 -11.60 -10.65 -28.02
N SER A 98 -12.28 -9.91 -27.14
CA SER A 98 -11.99 -8.49 -26.88
C SER A 98 -11.18 -8.28 -25.61
N ARG A 99 -10.33 -7.24 -25.62
CA ARG A 99 -9.65 -6.71 -24.44
C ARG A 99 -10.45 -5.57 -23.84
N ILE A 100 -10.70 -5.64 -22.54
CA ILE A 100 -11.41 -4.60 -21.77
C ILE A 100 -10.59 -4.34 -20.51
N ASN A 101 -9.71 -3.33 -20.54
CA ASN A 101 -8.66 -3.20 -19.54
C ASN A 101 -8.30 -1.76 -19.10
N TYR A 102 -7.87 -1.60 -17.85
CA TYR A 102 -7.58 -0.28 -17.25
C TYR A 102 -8.75 0.73 -17.26
N ASN A 103 -9.99 0.27 -17.43
CA ASN A 103 -11.16 1.15 -17.41
C ASN A 103 -11.67 1.39 -15.97
N THR A 104 -12.25 2.57 -15.71
CA THR A 104 -12.62 3.00 -14.35
C THR A 104 -14.08 3.45 -14.25
N ALA A 105 -14.82 2.86 -13.33
CA ALA A 105 -16.11 3.35 -12.85
C ALA A 105 -15.88 4.17 -11.56
N GLY A 106 -16.10 5.49 -11.61
CA GLY A 106 -15.72 6.43 -10.55
C GLY A 106 -16.44 7.78 -10.64
N GLY A 107 -16.36 8.60 -9.59
CA GLY A 107 -16.87 9.99 -9.59
C GLY A 107 -18.28 10.19 -8.99
N ILE A 108 -19.01 9.12 -8.66
CA ILE A 108 -20.22 9.17 -7.81
C ILE A 108 -20.13 8.14 -6.67
N ALA A 109 -21.06 8.19 -5.72
CA ALA A 109 -21.03 7.33 -4.53
C ALA A 109 -21.37 5.84 -4.78
N VAL A 110 -22.02 5.52 -5.90
CA VAL A 110 -22.36 4.14 -6.31
C VAL A 110 -21.90 3.92 -7.74
N THR A 111 -20.79 3.20 -7.93
CA THR A 111 -20.19 2.96 -9.25
C THR A 111 -19.97 1.48 -9.46
N GLN A 112 -20.34 1.00 -10.64
CA GLN A 112 -20.51 -0.42 -10.91
C GLN A 112 -20.00 -0.74 -12.31
N GLY A 113 -19.31 -1.87 -12.45
CA GLY A 113 -18.74 -2.31 -13.72
C GLY A 113 -17.59 -1.42 -14.19
N GLY A 114 -16.39 -1.61 -13.63
CA GLY A 114 -15.19 -0.90 -14.09
C GLY A 114 -14.88 -1.21 -15.55
N GLY A 115 -14.79 -2.50 -15.87
CA GLY A 115 -14.73 -2.99 -17.26
C GLY A 115 -16.10 -3.00 -17.92
N ILE A 116 -17.04 -3.79 -17.36
CA ILE A 116 -18.39 -3.98 -17.90
C ILE A 116 -19.45 -3.78 -16.81
N TYR A 117 -20.40 -2.88 -17.04
CA TYR A 117 -21.69 -2.84 -16.36
C TYR A 117 -22.74 -3.49 -17.26
N ALA A 118 -23.40 -4.55 -16.77
CA ALA A 118 -24.39 -5.33 -17.50
C ALA A 118 -25.67 -5.49 -16.65
N PHE A 119 -26.73 -4.77 -17.03
CA PHE A 119 -28.07 -4.93 -16.45
C PHE A 119 -29.00 -5.56 -17.51
N GLU A 120 -29.35 -6.83 -17.36
CA GLU A 120 -30.10 -7.58 -18.39
C GLU A 120 -29.40 -7.57 -19.78
N GLY A 121 -28.09 -7.80 -19.79
CA GLY A 121 -27.27 -7.98 -20.99
C GLY A 121 -25.93 -7.23 -20.96
N PRO A 122 -24.93 -7.59 -21.80
CA PRO A 122 -24.99 -8.59 -22.87
C PRO A 122 -25.07 -10.03 -22.36
N GLN A 123 -25.61 -10.93 -23.19
CA GLN A 123 -25.95 -12.30 -22.80
C GLN A 123 -24.77 -13.29 -22.92
N TRP A 124 -23.81 -12.99 -23.78
CA TRP A 124 -22.64 -13.84 -24.03
C TRP A 124 -21.36 -13.01 -24.01
N ILE A 125 -20.43 -13.36 -23.13
CA ILE A 125 -19.11 -12.76 -23.00
C ILE A 125 -18.09 -13.91 -23.10
N ALA A 126 -17.28 -13.95 -24.15
CA ALA A 126 -16.39 -15.09 -24.37
C ALA A 126 -15.03 -14.75 -25.00
N ASP A 127 -14.02 -15.55 -24.66
CA ASP A 127 -12.67 -15.41 -25.22
C ASP A 127 -12.04 -14.02 -24.98
N CYS A 128 -12.51 -13.34 -23.92
CA CYS A 128 -12.14 -11.97 -23.57
C CYS A 128 -11.07 -11.90 -22.46
N GLU A 129 -10.24 -10.86 -22.53
CA GLU A 129 -9.28 -10.47 -21.50
C GLU A 129 -9.83 -9.21 -20.79
N ILE A 130 -10.20 -9.36 -19.51
CA ILE A 130 -10.86 -8.31 -18.72
C ILE A 130 -9.99 -8.07 -17.47
N ASN A 131 -9.05 -7.12 -17.55
CA ASN A 131 -8.04 -6.95 -16.52
C ASN A 131 -7.69 -5.50 -16.14
N TYR A 132 -7.21 -5.28 -14.92
CA TYR A 132 -6.83 -3.96 -14.38
C TYR A 132 -7.96 -2.90 -14.37
N ASN A 133 -9.23 -3.31 -14.47
CA ASN A 133 -10.36 -2.36 -14.39
C ASN A 133 -10.74 -2.09 -12.93
N SER A 134 -11.29 -0.90 -12.65
CA SER A 134 -11.58 -0.44 -11.28
C SER A 134 -13.01 0.08 -11.09
N ALA A 135 -13.64 -0.19 -9.94
CA ALA A 135 -14.95 0.33 -9.55
C ALA A 135 -15.01 0.71 -8.05
N VAL A 136 -15.54 1.91 -7.74
CA VAL A 136 -15.70 2.40 -6.35
C VAL A 136 -16.84 1.67 -5.58
N THR A 137 -17.62 0.80 -6.22
CA THR A 137 -18.57 -0.08 -5.49
C THR A 137 -18.43 -1.53 -5.89
N SER A 138 -19.01 -2.00 -7.00
CA SER A 138 -19.15 -3.44 -7.25
C SER A 138 -18.84 -3.83 -8.70
N GLY A 139 -18.16 -4.96 -8.91
CA GLY A 139 -17.78 -5.44 -10.24
C GLY A 139 -16.64 -4.62 -10.84
N GLY A 140 -15.41 -4.81 -10.35
CA GLY A 140 -14.23 -4.16 -10.91
C GLY A 140 -14.05 -4.54 -12.38
N GLY A 141 -13.97 -5.85 -12.64
CA GLY A 141 -14.03 -6.41 -14.00
C GLY A 141 -15.45 -6.34 -14.57
N LEU A 142 -16.39 -7.06 -13.96
CA LEU A 142 -17.78 -7.16 -14.40
C LEU A 142 -18.79 -6.99 -13.25
N TYR A 143 -19.80 -6.15 -13.45
CA TYR A 143 -21.03 -6.11 -12.66
C TYR A 143 -22.19 -6.65 -13.49
N LEU A 144 -22.82 -7.73 -13.03
CA LEU A 144 -23.95 -8.41 -13.67
C LEU A 144 -25.20 -8.27 -12.78
N ALA A 145 -26.31 -7.77 -13.32
CA ALA A 145 -27.56 -7.58 -12.57
C ALA A 145 -28.84 -7.78 -13.39
N GLY A 146 -29.94 -8.10 -12.71
CA GLY A 146 -31.28 -8.24 -13.27
C GLY A 146 -31.69 -9.70 -13.54
N ASP A 147 -32.94 -9.95 -13.91
CA ASP A 147 -33.47 -11.29 -14.19
C ASP A 147 -33.05 -11.76 -15.59
N PHE A 148 -31.77 -12.12 -15.72
CA PHE A 148 -31.15 -12.65 -16.93
C PHE A 148 -30.08 -13.70 -16.62
N ALA A 149 -29.63 -14.44 -17.64
CA ALA A 149 -28.78 -15.61 -17.48
C ALA A 149 -27.44 -15.51 -18.24
N PRO A 150 -26.55 -14.55 -17.89
CA PRO A 150 -25.33 -14.28 -18.65
C PRO A 150 -24.37 -15.48 -18.65
N VAL A 151 -23.76 -15.72 -19.80
CA VAL A 151 -22.71 -16.74 -19.95
C VAL A 151 -21.35 -16.06 -20.13
N LEU A 152 -20.44 -16.35 -19.21
CA LEU A 152 -19.02 -16.04 -19.31
C LEU A 152 -18.30 -17.34 -19.72
N ASN A 153 -17.58 -17.33 -20.85
CA ASN A 153 -16.95 -18.53 -21.40
C ASN A 153 -15.51 -18.28 -21.87
N ASN A 154 -14.52 -18.99 -21.30
CA ASN A 154 -13.11 -18.87 -21.68
C ASN A 154 -12.55 -17.42 -21.51
N CYS A 155 -13.01 -16.71 -20.48
CA CYS A 155 -12.53 -15.36 -20.17
C CYS A 155 -11.39 -15.39 -19.13
N LEU A 156 -10.38 -14.54 -19.34
CA LEU A 156 -9.35 -14.21 -18.36
C LEU A 156 -9.76 -12.91 -17.64
N ILE A 157 -10.09 -13.01 -16.36
CA ILE A 157 -10.61 -11.91 -15.54
C ILE A 157 -9.64 -11.70 -14.39
N THR A 158 -8.68 -10.77 -14.51
CA THR A 158 -7.58 -10.67 -13.53
C THR A 158 -7.17 -9.26 -13.13
N ASN A 159 -6.58 -9.10 -11.95
CA ASN A 159 -6.06 -7.81 -11.46
C ASN A 159 -7.12 -6.68 -11.42
N ASN A 160 -8.42 -6.99 -11.44
CA ASN A 160 -9.47 -5.97 -11.37
C ASN A 160 -9.80 -5.62 -9.91
N VAL A 161 -10.22 -4.37 -9.67
CA VAL A 161 -10.44 -3.82 -8.33
C VAL A 161 -11.88 -3.35 -8.16
N ALA A 162 -12.56 -3.83 -7.13
CA ALA A 162 -13.76 -3.22 -6.56
C ALA A 162 -13.41 -2.58 -5.20
N ASN A 163 -14.29 -1.73 -4.65
CA ASN A 163 -14.22 -1.41 -3.23
C ASN A 163 -15.11 -2.34 -2.38
N ARG A 164 -16.35 -2.58 -2.81
CA ARG A 164 -17.35 -3.34 -2.06
C ARG A 164 -17.42 -4.81 -2.50
N ASP A 165 -17.90 -5.11 -3.70
CA ASP A 165 -18.25 -6.51 -4.03
C ASP A 165 -17.81 -6.97 -5.43
N GLY A 166 -17.17 -8.14 -5.53
CA GLY A 166 -16.81 -8.72 -6.82
C GLY A 166 -15.70 -7.92 -7.51
N GLY A 167 -14.46 -8.07 -7.04
CA GLY A 167 -13.30 -7.44 -7.69
C GLY A 167 -13.20 -7.86 -9.16
N GLY A 168 -13.21 -9.17 -9.40
CA GLY A 168 -13.35 -9.75 -10.73
C GLY A 168 -14.80 -9.67 -11.24
N VAL A 169 -15.73 -10.36 -10.55
CA VAL A 169 -17.13 -10.52 -10.98
C VAL A 169 -18.09 -10.31 -9.81
N SER A 170 -19.10 -9.46 -10.00
CA SER A 170 -20.18 -9.23 -9.04
C SER A 170 -21.53 -9.57 -9.67
N VAL A 171 -22.25 -10.55 -9.10
CA VAL A 171 -23.54 -11.05 -9.62
C VAL A 171 -24.66 -10.71 -8.63
N ASN A 172 -25.66 -9.96 -9.08
CA ASN A 172 -26.65 -9.34 -8.21
C ASN A 172 -28.06 -9.38 -8.81
N TRP A 173 -29.08 -9.11 -7.99
CA TRP A 173 -30.48 -8.92 -8.42
C TRP A 173 -31.03 -10.06 -9.29
N GLN A 174 -31.15 -11.25 -8.71
CA GLN A 174 -31.77 -12.44 -9.31
C GLN A 174 -31.09 -13.02 -10.56
N THR A 175 -29.93 -12.48 -10.99
CA THR A 175 -29.16 -12.99 -12.13
C THR A 175 -28.76 -14.45 -11.99
N VAL A 176 -28.87 -15.23 -13.08
CA VAL A 176 -28.55 -16.67 -13.17
C VAL A 176 -27.28 -16.87 -14.02
N ALA A 177 -26.11 -16.48 -13.47
CA ALA A 177 -24.85 -16.44 -14.21
C ALA A 177 -24.19 -17.82 -14.38
N SER A 178 -23.61 -18.07 -15.54
CA SER A 178 -22.88 -19.31 -15.86
C SER A 178 -21.45 -19.02 -16.30
N LEU A 179 -20.48 -19.35 -15.45
CA LEU A 179 -19.04 -19.07 -15.62
C LEU A 179 -18.29 -20.36 -15.99
N ARG A 180 -17.81 -20.46 -17.24
CA ARG A 180 -17.23 -21.70 -17.79
C ARG A 180 -15.85 -21.48 -18.38
N HIS A 181 -14.89 -22.34 -18.05
CA HIS A 181 -13.51 -22.25 -18.56
C HIS A 181 -12.82 -20.90 -18.27
N CYS A 182 -13.32 -20.16 -17.27
CA CYS A 182 -12.80 -18.84 -16.92
C CYS A 182 -11.62 -18.97 -15.95
N THR A 183 -10.68 -18.01 -16.01
CA THR A 183 -9.68 -17.80 -14.95
C THR A 183 -9.97 -16.47 -14.29
N ILE A 184 -10.37 -16.51 -13.02
CA ILE A 184 -10.66 -15.34 -12.18
C ILE A 184 -9.55 -15.27 -11.13
N ALA A 185 -8.51 -14.47 -11.36
CA ALA A 185 -7.33 -14.48 -10.50
C ALA A 185 -6.76 -13.09 -10.19
N ASP A 186 -6.08 -12.95 -9.05
CA ASP A 186 -5.44 -11.69 -8.63
C ASP A 186 -6.39 -10.47 -8.52
N ASN A 187 -7.71 -10.67 -8.50
CA ASN A 187 -8.68 -9.57 -8.39
C ASN A 187 -8.93 -9.20 -6.93
N GLU A 188 -9.26 -7.94 -6.66
CA GLU A 188 -9.37 -7.41 -5.30
C GLU A 188 -10.69 -6.69 -5.04
N ALA A 189 -11.25 -6.86 -3.84
CA ALA A 189 -12.26 -5.95 -3.30
C ALA A 189 -11.68 -5.27 -2.03
N THR A 190 -11.38 -3.98 -2.14
CA THR A 190 -10.44 -3.24 -1.24
C THR A 190 -11.05 -2.68 0.05
N GLY A 191 -12.37 -2.55 0.15
CA GLY A 191 -13.03 -1.90 1.28
C GLY A 191 -13.13 -2.79 2.52
N ALA A 192 -13.23 -2.19 3.71
CA ALA A 192 -13.32 -2.93 4.98
C ALA A 192 -14.48 -3.94 5.01
N TYR A 193 -15.62 -3.60 4.41
CA TYR A 193 -16.79 -4.47 4.26
C TYR A 193 -16.88 -5.09 2.86
N SER A 194 -15.77 -5.61 2.34
CA SER A 194 -15.74 -6.17 0.99
C SER A 194 -16.06 -7.65 0.92
N TYR A 195 -16.62 -8.08 -0.22
CA TYR A 195 -17.08 -9.45 -0.44
C TYR A 195 -16.65 -9.98 -1.82
N GLY A 196 -16.06 -11.18 -1.84
CA GLY A 196 -15.81 -11.93 -3.07
C GLY A 196 -14.83 -11.25 -4.03
N GLY A 197 -13.56 -11.13 -3.64
CA GLY A 197 -12.50 -10.56 -4.48
C GLY A 197 -12.49 -11.11 -5.90
N GLY A 198 -12.56 -12.44 -6.04
CA GLY A 198 -12.79 -13.08 -7.33
C GLY A 198 -14.24 -12.97 -7.79
N LEU A 199 -15.16 -13.56 -7.02
CA LEU A 199 -16.58 -13.67 -7.36
C LEU A 199 -17.50 -13.35 -6.17
N TYR A 200 -18.48 -12.48 -6.37
CA TYR A 200 -19.58 -12.22 -5.43
C TYR A 200 -20.94 -12.60 -6.01
N ALA A 201 -21.84 -13.14 -5.19
CA ALA A 201 -23.24 -13.41 -5.53
C ALA A 201 -24.21 -12.93 -4.45
N SER A 202 -25.15 -12.03 -4.79
CA SER A 202 -26.14 -11.51 -3.83
C SER A 202 -27.53 -11.20 -4.40
N TYR A 203 -28.47 -10.76 -3.55
CA TYR A 203 -29.90 -10.51 -3.87
C TYR A 203 -30.55 -11.65 -4.69
N GLU A 204 -30.59 -12.86 -4.11
CA GLU A 204 -31.19 -14.08 -4.70
C GLU A 204 -30.53 -14.62 -5.99
N SER A 205 -29.40 -14.06 -6.41
CA SER A 205 -28.67 -14.53 -7.62
C SER A 205 -28.23 -15.99 -7.51
N VAL A 206 -28.13 -16.65 -8.67
CA VAL A 206 -27.64 -18.02 -8.82
C VAL A 206 -26.40 -18.00 -9.71
N VAL A 207 -25.32 -18.66 -9.30
CA VAL A 207 -24.10 -18.75 -10.10
C VAL A 207 -23.64 -20.21 -10.25
N ASP A 208 -23.44 -20.66 -11.49
CA ASP A 208 -22.85 -21.97 -11.81
C ASP A 208 -21.43 -21.77 -12.36
N VAL A 209 -20.41 -22.25 -11.63
CA VAL A 209 -18.99 -22.15 -12.00
C VAL A 209 -18.43 -23.52 -12.38
N ASN A 210 -18.06 -23.73 -13.66
CA ASN A 210 -17.62 -25.03 -14.16
C ASN A 210 -16.33 -25.01 -14.99
N ASN A 211 -15.42 -25.95 -14.74
CA ASN A 211 -14.14 -26.11 -15.45
C ASN A 211 -13.23 -24.87 -15.38
N SER A 212 -13.31 -24.09 -14.29
CA SER A 212 -12.71 -22.76 -14.16
C SER A 212 -11.58 -22.73 -13.10
N ILE A 213 -10.94 -21.57 -12.94
CA ILE A 213 -9.95 -21.28 -11.89
C ILE A 213 -10.41 -20.02 -11.16
N ILE A 214 -10.42 -20.03 -9.82
CA ILE A 214 -10.62 -18.84 -8.98
C ILE A 214 -9.49 -18.78 -7.93
N TRP A 215 -8.47 -17.96 -8.15
CA TRP A 215 -7.17 -18.13 -7.48
C TRP A 215 -6.49 -16.82 -7.07
N ASP A 216 -5.90 -16.78 -5.87
CA ASP A 216 -5.14 -15.65 -5.30
C ASP A 216 -5.82 -14.26 -5.39
N ASN A 217 -7.16 -14.23 -5.50
CA ASN A 217 -7.96 -13.02 -5.33
C ASN A 217 -8.00 -12.57 -3.86
N ASN A 218 -8.34 -11.30 -3.58
CA ASN A 218 -8.36 -10.71 -2.23
C ASN A 218 -9.69 -10.00 -1.89
N SER A 219 -10.25 -10.24 -0.70
CA SER A 219 -11.34 -9.45 -0.09
C SER A 219 -11.54 -9.81 1.38
N THR A 220 -12.07 -8.90 2.20
CA THR A 220 -12.19 -9.13 3.66
C THR A 220 -13.17 -10.27 3.99
N ASN A 221 -14.21 -10.46 3.18
CA ASN A 221 -15.13 -11.60 3.27
C ASN A 221 -15.02 -12.47 2.02
N GLY A 222 -14.56 -13.71 2.17
CA GLY A 222 -14.55 -14.71 1.08
C GLY A 222 -13.70 -14.34 -0.13
N ALA A 223 -12.40 -14.08 0.09
CA ALA A 223 -11.41 -13.62 -0.90
C ALA A 223 -11.57 -14.19 -2.33
N GLN A 224 -11.75 -15.51 -2.48
CA GLN A 224 -12.02 -16.12 -3.79
C GLN A 224 -13.48 -15.99 -4.21
N VAL A 225 -14.40 -16.42 -3.34
CA VAL A 225 -15.85 -16.38 -3.59
C VAL A 225 -16.62 -16.05 -2.31
N ALA A 226 -17.62 -15.18 -2.42
CA ALA A 226 -18.57 -14.88 -1.34
C ALA A 226 -20.02 -14.91 -1.82
N LEU A 227 -20.93 -15.34 -0.93
CA LEU A 227 -22.38 -15.20 -1.11
C LEU A 227 -22.96 -14.35 0.02
N ALA A 228 -23.92 -13.50 -0.30
CA ALA A 228 -24.65 -12.71 0.69
C ALA A 228 -26.12 -12.52 0.29
N SER A 229 -26.91 -11.90 1.17
CA SER A 229 -28.25 -11.43 0.84
C SER A 229 -28.25 -10.11 0.05
N GLY A 230 -27.14 -9.37 0.06
CA GLY A 230 -27.07 -7.98 -0.40
C GLY A 230 -27.34 -7.01 0.75
N ASP A 231 -27.49 -5.72 0.46
CA ASP A 231 -27.73 -4.65 1.44
C ASP A 231 -29.22 -4.55 1.82
N VAL A 232 -29.72 -5.59 2.50
CA VAL A 232 -31.14 -5.75 2.86
C VAL A 232 -31.32 -6.20 4.31
N PRO A 233 -32.33 -5.70 5.04
CA PRO A 233 -32.56 -6.03 6.46
C PRO A 233 -33.23 -7.40 6.68
N TYR A 234 -33.32 -8.24 5.67
CA TYR A 234 -33.91 -9.58 5.71
C TYR A 234 -33.13 -10.54 4.79
N PRO A 235 -33.05 -11.84 5.13
CA PRO A 235 -32.24 -12.79 4.37
C PRO A 235 -32.84 -13.08 2.98
N LEU A 236 -32.03 -12.83 1.95
CA LEU A 236 -32.24 -13.28 0.58
C LEU A 236 -31.27 -14.43 0.26
N THR A 237 -31.76 -15.50 -0.38
CA THR A 237 -31.03 -16.77 -0.51
C THR A 237 -30.40 -16.93 -1.90
N SER A 238 -29.24 -16.31 -2.06
CA SER A 238 -28.36 -16.49 -3.22
C SER A 238 -27.76 -17.89 -3.25
N ARG A 239 -27.33 -18.39 -4.42
CA ARG A 239 -26.84 -19.77 -4.62
C ARG A 239 -25.59 -19.81 -5.49
N LEU A 240 -24.74 -20.81 -5.23
CA LEU A 240 -23.52 -21.08 -5.97
C LEU A 240 -23.34 -22.58 -6.17
N THR A 241 -23.13 -23.00 -7.41
CA THR A 241 -22.65 -24.35 -7.76
C THR A 241 -21.21 -24.24 -8.24
N ILE A 242 -20.31 -25.09 -7.73
CA ILE A 242 -18.93 -25.21 -8.20
C ILE A 242 -18.69 -26.66 -8.61
N ALA A 243 -18.18 -26.89 -9.81
CA ALA A 243 -17.81 -28.22 -10.29
C ALA A 243 -16.57 -28.16 -11.20
N ASN A 244 -15.62 -29.09 -11.04
CA ASN A 244 -14.38 -29.17 -11.84
C ASN A 244 -13.52 -27.88 -11.82
N THR A 245 -13.61 -27.08 -10.76
CA THR A 245 -13.03 -25.74 -10.68
C THR A 245 -12.01 -25.68 -9.55
N ASN A 246 -10.82 -25.13 -9.82
CA ASN A 246 -9.77 -24.97 -8.82
C ASN A 246 -9.98 -23.67 -8.03
N ILE A 247 -9.90 -23.74 -6.69
CA ILE A 247 -10.02 -22.59 -5.80
C ILE A 247 -8.92 -22.67 -4.72
N GLY A 248 -8.18 -21.58 -4.49
CA GLY A 248 -7.06 -21.51 -3.54
C GLY A 248 -6.91 -20.12 -2.91
N PRO A 249 -6.28 -20.02 -1.73
CA PRO A 249 -4.83 -19.82 -1.77
C PRO A 249 -4.00 -20.84 -0.96
N GLN A 250 -2.69 -20.85 -1.27
CA GLN A 250 -1.58 -21.58 -0.60
C GLN A 250 -1.66 -23.13 -0.47
N PHE A 251 -1.86 -23.83 -1.60
CA PHE A 251 -1.16 -25.10 -1.83
C PHE A 251 -0.93 -25.33 -3.33
N ASP A 252 0.30 -25.62 -3.75
CA ASP A 252 0.61 -26.04 -5.13
C ASP A 252 0.56 -27.58 -5.25
N PRO A 253 -0.42 -28.17 -5.97
CA PRO A 253 -0.50 -29.61 -6.17
C PRO A 253 0.58 -30.17 -7.10
N ASN A 254 1.39 -29.34 -7.76
CA ASN A 254 2.50 -29.74 -8.64
C ASN A 254 3.86 -29.71 -7.93
N ARG A 255 3.90 -29.34 -6.63
CA ARG A 255 5.12 -29.31 -5.82
C ARG A 255 5.62 -30.73 -5.51
N ILE A 256 6.28 -31.35 -6.48
CA ILE A 256 6.94 -32.66 -6.30
C ILE A 256 8.10 -32.51 -5.31
N ILE A 257 8.16 -33.43 -4.36
CA ILE A 257 9.22 -33.54 -3.35
C ILE A 257 10.09 -34.76 -3.65
N ASP A 258 11.32 -34.46 -4.10
CA ASP A 258 12.54 -35.28 -4.05
C ASP A 258 12.58 -36.65 -4.80
N GLU A 259 12.90 -36.61 -6.11
CA GLU A 259 13.67 -37.67 -6.78
C GLU A 259 14.74 -37.07 -7.71
N PHE A 260 15.99 -37.56 -7.64
CA PHE A 260 17.12 -37.16 -8.51
C PHE A 260 17.68 -38.35 -9.30
N PRO A 261 18.00 -38.14 -10.60
CA PRO A 261 19.38 -38.38 -11.05
C PRO A 261 19.84 -37.40 -12.16
N THR A 262 21.06 -36.84 -12.18
CA THR A 262 22.19 -36.82 -11.23
C THR A 262 22.95 -35.50 -11.35
N ASN A 263 23.35 -34.88 -10.23
CA ASN A 263 24.29 -33.75 -10.20
C ASN A 263 25.60 -34.20 -9.48
N PRO A 264 26.79 -34.06 -10.08
CA PRO A 264 28.04 -34.66 -9.56
C PRO A 264 28.60 -34.08 -8.23
N TYR A 265 27.86 -33.24 -7.51
CA TYR A 265 28.30 -32.57 -6.27
C TYR A 265 27.57 -33.01 -5.00
N ALA A 266 26.88 -34.15 -5.01
CA ALA A 266 26.07 -34.69 -3.90
C ALA A 266 26.85 -35.17 -2.64
N GLY A 267 28.01 -34.58 -2.34
CA GLY A 267 28.92 -35.02 -1.28
C GLY A 267 29.25 -34.00 -0.19
N LEU A 268 28.62 -32.81 -0.16
CA LEU A 268 29.08 -31.68 0.67
C LEU A 268 28.03 -31.02 1.58
N LEU A 269 26.86 -31.65 1.80
CA LEU A 269 25.84 -31.15 2.73
C LEU A 269 25.80 -31.98 4.02
N THR A 270 26.73 -31.69 4.94
CA THR A 270 26.71 -32.21 6.33
C THR A 270 26.97 -31.10 7.36
N SER A 271 26.05 -30.15 7.46
CA SER A 271 25.89 -29.31 8.65
C SER A 271 24.48 -28.72 8.71
N THR A 272 23.80 -28.88 9.84
CA THR A 272 22.63 -28.09 10.22
C THR A 272 23.00 -26.62 10.46
N ASP A 273 22.01 -25.77 10.73
CA ASP A 273 22.13 -24.34 11.06
C ASP A 273 22.64 -23.39 9.97
N ARG A 274 21.80 -23.17 8.94
CA ARG A 274 21.59 -21.83 8.37
C ARG A 274 20.12 -21.57 8.04
N THR A 275 19.57 -20.52 8.64
CA THR A 275 18.40 -19.76 8.16
C THR A 275 18.58 -19.36 6.69
N PRO A 276 17.52 -19.15 5.88
CA PRO A 276 17.67 -18.71 4.50
C PRO A 276 18.57 -17.47 4.35
N LEU A 277 19.69 -17.65 3.64
CA LEU A 277 20.72 -16.61 3.45
C LEU A 277 20.27 -15.47 2.52
N LEU A 278 19.12 -15.65 1.87
CA LEU A 278 18.36 -14.61 1.18
C LEU A 278 16.95 -14.59 1.79
N VAL A 279 16.52 -13.43 2.29
CA VAL A 279 15.12 -13.16 2.64
C VAL A 279 14.47 -12.54 1.40
N ASP A 280 13.27 -13.01 1.04
CA ASP A 280 12.57 -12.58 -0.19
C ASP A 280 13.48 -12.59 -1.43
N ALA A 281 14.05 -13.77 -1.70
CA ALA A 281 14.99 -13.98 -2.78
C ALA A 281 14.42 -13.62 -4.16
N GLN A 282 13.10 -13.80 -4.37
CA GLN A 282 12.47 -13.55 -5.66
C GLN A 282 12.44 -12.05 -6.00
N THR A 283 12.12 -11.18 -5.02
CA THR A 283 12.19 -9.72 -5.22
C THR A 283 13.61 -9.26 -5.52
N ILE A 284 14.64 -9.87 -4.90
CA ILE A 284 16.05 -9.57 -5.22
C ILE A 284 16.38 -9.97 -6.66
N TYR A 285 16.00 -11.19 -7.09
CA TYR A 285 16.31 -11.67 -8.44
C TYR A 285 15.56 -10.92 -9.55
N ASN A 286 14.26 -10.67 -9.39
CA ASN A 286 13.46 -9.92 -10.37
C ASN A 286 14.05 -8.52 -10.68
N ARG A 287 14.66 -7.88 -9.66
CA ARG A 287 15.32 -6.57 -9.80
C ARG A 287 16.71 -6.65 -10.42
N LEU A 288 17.47 -7.72 -10.14
CA LEU A 288 18.75 -7.98 -10.80
C LEU A 288 18.57 -8.14 -12.33
N ASP A 289 17.51 -8.83 -12.76
CA ASP A 289 17.27 -9.11 -14.18
C ASP A 289 16.77 -7.87 -14.95
N SER A 290 16.01 -6.99 -14.28
CA SER A 290 15.42 -5.79 -14.90
C SER A 290 16.34 -4.55 -14.88
N ALA A 291 17.24 -4.42 -13.90
CA ALA A 291 18.14 -3.26 -13.76
C ALA A 291 19.64 -3.61 -13.78
N GLY A 292 20.03 -4.90 -13.85
CA GLY A 292 21.42 -5.37 -13.81
C GLY A 292 22.09 -5.29 -12.43
N ARG A 293 21.48 -4.56 -11.49
CA ARG A 293 21.82 -4.49 -10.06
C ARG A 293 20.53 -4.39 -9.24
N ALA A 294 20.53 -4.85 -8.01
CA ALA A 294 19.41 -4.71 -7.08
C ALA A 294 19.87 -4.02 -5.79
N ASP A 295 19.03 -3.16 -5.21
CA ASP A 295 19.30 -2.57 -3.91
C ASP A 295 18.88 -3.52 -2.78
N VAL A 296 19.84 -3.82 -1.90
CA VAL A 296 19.71 -4.79 -0.81
C VAL A 296 20.25 -4.26 0.51
N ILE A 297 19.76 -4.83 1.60
CA ILE A 297 20.34 -4.75 2.94
C ILE A 297 21.08 -6.07 3.21
N VAL A 298 22.30 -5.98 3.73
CA VAL A 298 23.21 -7.09 4.00
C VAL A 298 23.47 -7.14 5.50
N MET A 299 23.03 -8.21 6.15
CA MET A 299 23.12 -8.39 7.60
C MET A 299 24.12 -9.49 7.95
N LEU A 300 24.98 -9.18 8.92
CA LEU A 300 26.13 -9.99 9.30
C LEU A 300 25.91 -10.71 10.63
N ALA A 301 26.88 -11.52 11.03
CA ALA A 301 26.94 -12.17 12.33
C ALA A 301 27.14 -11.10 13.41
N ALA A 302 26.06 -10.67 14.06
CA ALA A 302 26.10 -9.71 15.15
C ALA A 302 27.01 -10.22 16.31
N PRO A 303 27.72 -9.31 17.02
CA PRO A 303 28.51 -9.67 18.18
C PRO A 303 27.64 -9.76 19.44
N THR A 304 26.73 -10.75 19.48
CA THR A 304 25.62 -10.83 20.45
C THR A 304 26.05 -10.65 21.92
N GLU A 305 27.15 -11.28 22.35
CA GLU A 305 27.67 -11.14 23.72
C GLU A 305 28.17 -9.72 24.03
N LEU A 306 28.85 -9.07 23.08
CA LEU A 306 29.36 -7.70 23.22
C LEU A 306 28.23 -6.67 23.18
N PHE A 307 27.24 -6.87 22.32
CA PHE A 307 26.03 -6.06 22.24
C PHE A 307 25.24 -6.13 23.57
N ALA A 308 24.99 -7.34 24.07
CA ALA A 308 24.30 -7.54 25.35
C ALA A 308 25.09 -7.00 26.57
N ALA A 309 26.42 -6.94 26.48
CA ALA A 309 27.28 -6.34 27.49
C ALA A 309 27.52 -4.82 27.31
N THR A 310 26.99 -4.20 26.25
CA THR A 310 27.28 -2.79 25.92
C THR A 310 26.54 -1.83 26.84
N ASN A 311 27.30 -1.02 27.58
CA ASN A 311 26.76 0.11 28.31
C ASN A 311 26.62 1.31 27.35
N TRP A 312 25.41 1.51 26.82
CA TRP A 312 25.05 2.64 25.93
C TRP A 312 25.26 4.04 26.55
N ASN A 313 25.55 4.14 27.84
CA ASN A 313 25.89 5.40 28.52
C ASN A 313 27.40 5.58 28.72
N SER A 314 28.22 4.69 28.14
CA SER A 314 29.68 4.76 28.15
C SER A 314 30.23 4.84 26.71
N PRO A 315 30.73 5.99 26.26
CA PRO A 315 31.29 6.14 24.91
C PRO A 315 32.40 5.14 24.59
N VAL A 316 33.17 4.69 25.60
CA VAL A 316 34.21 3.66 25.45
C VAL A 316 33.61 2.27 25.21
N SER A 317 32.50 1.93 25.88
CA SER A 317 31.78 0.68 25.64
C SER A 317 31.17 0.66 24.23
N VAL A 318 30.51 1.76 23.83
CA VAL A 318 29.89 1.89 22.51
C VAL A 318 30.94 1.86 21.41
N ALA A 319 32.06 2.58 21.54
CA ALA A 319 33.16 2.53 20.57
C ALA A 319 33.80 1.14 20.46
N THR A 320 33.78 0.33 21.53
CA THR A 320 34.26 -1.07 21.48
C THR A 320 33.31 -1.95 20.64
N LEU A 321 32.00 -1.75 20.76
CA LEU A 321 31.00 -2.43 19.91
C LEU A 321 31.14 -2.00 18.45
N ARG A 322 31.23 -0.70 18.17
CA ARG A 322 31.36 -0.17 16.80
C ARG A 322 32.63 -0.64 16.10
N ALA A 323 33.76 -0.70 16.79
CA ALA A 323 35.02 -1.19 16.21
C ALA A 323 34.96 -2.66 15.76
N ASP A 324 34.21 -3.52 16.46
CA ASP A 324 33.97 -4.91 16.05
C ASP A 324 32.97 -4.99 14.88
N ILE A 325 31.95 -4.12 14.85
CA ILE A 325 31.01 -3.98 13.73
C ILE A 325 31.74 -3.52 12.44
N ASP A 326 32.56 -2.47 12.53
CA ASP A 326 33.39 -1.98 11.43
C ASP A 326 34.32 -3.08 10.91
N GLN A 327 34.96 -3.83 11.80
CA GLN A 327 35.83 -4.95 11.41
C GLN A 327 35.07 -6.05 10.64
N ARG A 328 33.80 -6.32 10.99
CA ARG A 328 32.95 -7.27 10.26
C ARG A 328 32.51 -6.72 8.90
N GLN A 329 32.13 -5.44 8.83
CA GLN A 329 31.78 -4.76 7.59
C GLN A 329 32.97 -4.76 6.63
N ASP A 330 34.13 -4.28 7.06
CA ASP A 330 35.36 -4.21 6.28
C ASP A 330 35.79 -5.60 5.77
N ALA A 331 35.70 -6.64 6.61
CA ALA A 331 36.04 -8.01 6.22
C ALA A 331 35.17 -8.53 5.06
N VAL A 332 33.88 -8.18 5.01
CA VAL A 332 32.98 -8.56 3.92
C VAL A 332 33.21 -7.67 2.70
N LEU A 333 33.24 -6.34 2.91
CA LEU A 333 33.34 -5.33 1.85
C LEU A 333 34.67 -5.43 1.09
N ALA A 334 35.77 -5.79 1.75
CA ALA A 334 37.07 -6.03 1.10
C ALA A 334 37.07 -7.18 0.08
N THR A 335 36.04 -8.05 0.08
CA THR A 335 35.88 -9.11 -0.94
C THR A 335 35.16 -8.63 -2.21
N LEU A 336 34.53 -7.45 -2.18
CA LEU A 336 33.66 -6.91 -3.22
C LEU A 336 34.34 -5.73 -3.94
N SER A 337 34.32 -5.74 -5.27
CA SER A 337 34.72 -4.57 -6.07
C SER A 337 33.54 -3.59 -6.27
N PRO A 338 33.78 -2.32 -6.66
CA PRO A 338 32.70 -1.36 -6.97
C PRO A 338 31.74 -1.80 -8.10
N ALA A 339 32.19 -2.69 -8.99
CA ALA A 339 31.35 -3.32 -10.02
C ALA A 339 30.43 -4.43 -9.46
N GLU A 340 30.72 -4.93 -8.26
CA GLU A 340 29.99 -6.00 -7.59
C GLU A 340 29.07 -5.46 -6.48
N PHE A 341 29.51 -4.43 -5.75
CA PHE A 341 28.72 -3.77 -4.73
C PHE A 341 28.98 -2.26 -4.69
N GLN A 342 27.94 -1.45 -4.49
CA GLN A 342 28.01 -0.01 -4.30
C GLN A 342 27.30 0.31 -2.99
N ILE A 343 28.04 0.68 -1.95
CA ILE A 343 27.49 1.03 -0.64
C ILE A 343 26.56 2.23 -0.77
N LYS A 344 25.39 2.18 -0.11
CA LYS A 344 24.58 3.34 0.22
C LYS A 344 24.83 3.75 1.68
N HIS A 345 24.62 2.85 2.63
CA HIS A 345 24.90 3.11 4.06
C HIS A 345 25.70 1.97 4.71
N ARG A 346 26.50 2.30 5.73
CA ARG A 346 26.98 1.36 6.77
C ARG A 346 26.20 1.67 8.05
N TYR A 347 25.88 0.66 8.84
CA TYR A 347 25.23 0.86 10.14
C TYR A 347 26.29 0.83 11.25
N GLU A 348 26.22 1.74 12.21
CA GLU A 348 27.22 1.90 13.26
C GLU A 348 27.00 0.93 14.43
N ASN A 349 25.75 0.81 14.90
CA ASN A 349 25.38 0.06 16.10
C ASN A 349 24.83 -1.33 15.77
N ILE A 350 24.70 -1.65 14.47
CA ILE A 350 24.18 -2.90 13.93
C ILE A 350 25.21 -3.50 12.96
N ALA A 351 25.46 -4.80 13.04
CA ALA A 351 26.37 -5.51 12.14
C ALA A 351 25.76 -5.71 10.73
N GLY A 352 25.65 -4.65 9.92
CA GLY A 352 25.12 -4.71 8.56
C GLY A 352 25.43 -3.47 7.72
N PHE A 353 25.10 -3.52 6.43
CA PHE A 353 25.24 -2.40 5.49
C PHE A 353 24.24 -2.55 4.33
N SER A 354 23.97 -1.48 3.59
CA SER A 354 23.07 -1.51 2.42
C SER A 354 23.77 -1.00 1.15
N GLY A 355 23.24 -1.39 0.00
CA GLY A 355 23.80 -0.96 -1.28
C GLY A 355 23.29 -1.72 -2.50
N SER A 356 23.73 -1.25 -3.67
CA SER A 356 23.37 -1.83 -4.96
C SER A 356 24.32 -2.99 -5.31
N VAL A 357 23.80 -4.21 -5.39
CA VAL A 357 24.57 -5.44 -5.65
C VAL A 357 24.36 -5.93 -7.09
N SER A 358 25.42 -6.44 -7.74
CA SER A 358 25.32 -7.15 -9.02
C SER A 358 25.28 -8.68 -8.82
N PRO A 359 24.91 -9.49 -9.83
CA PRO A 359 24.79 -10.95 -9.66
C PRO A 359 26.06 -11.63 -9.12
N ALA A 360 27.25 -11.14 -9.50
CA ALA A 360 28.54 -11.63 -8.98
C ALA A 360 28.78 -11.20 -7.51
N GLY A 361 28.41 -9.97 -7.16
CA GLY A 361 28.45 -9.49 -5.77
C GLY A 361 27.53 -10.28 -4.85
N LEU A 362 26.33 -10.64 -5.32
CA LEU A 362 25.37 -11.42 -4.53
C LEU A 362 25.87 -12.86 -4.30
N GLN A 363 26.57 -13.47 -5.27
CA GLN A 363 27.24 -14.75 -5.07
C GLN A 363 28.36 -14.66 -4.02
N LYS A 364 29.19 -13.61 -4.06
CA LYS A 364 30.23 -13.38 -3.05
C LYS A 364 29.66 -13.18 -1.64
N LEU A 365 28.62 -12.36 -1.49
CA LEU A 365 27.90 -12.18 -0.22
C LEU A 365 27.36 -13.51 0.30
N ARG A 366 26.73 -14.32 -0.55
CA ARG A 366 26.23 -15.67 -0.18
C ARG A 366 27.34 -16.68 0.16
N ALA A 367 28.56 -16.49 -0.33
CA ALA A 367 29.70 -17.33 0.02
C ALA A 367 30.39 -16.91 1.32
N HIS A 368 30.16 -15.67 1.79
CA HIS A 368 30.90 -15.11 2.91
C HIS A 368 30.44 -15.69 4.27
N ASN A 369 31.40 -16.03 5.14
CA ASN A 369 31.11 -16.70 6.41
C ASN A 369 30.42 -15.79 7.44
N LEU A 370 30.69 -14.48 7.41
CA LEU A 370 30.06 -13.49 8.27
C LEU A 370 28.65 -13.07 7.84
N VAL A 371 28.24 -13.26 6.58
CA VAL A 371 26.89 -12.86 6.13
C VAL A 371 25.85 -13.86 6.66
N ARG A 372 24.73 -13.33 7.18
CA ARG A 372 23.65 -14.11 7.79
C ARG A 372 22.36 -14.06 6.99
N HIS A 373 22.02 -12.91 6.42
CA HIS A 373 21.00 -12.79 5.39
C HIS A 373 21.25 -11.56 4.50
N VAL A 374 20.66 -11.57 3.32
CA VAL A 374 20.53 -10.43 2.41
C VAL A 374 19.05 -10.29 2.07
N GLU A 375 18.50 -9.08 2.13
CA GLU A 375 17.08 -8.79 1.89
C GLU A 375 16.89 -7.60 0.94
N PRO A 376 15.77 -7.51 0.19
CA PRO A 376 15.53 -6.38 -0.71
C PRO A 376 15.18 -5.10 0.06
N VAL A 377 15.60 -3.95 -0.47
CA VAL A 377 15.04 -2.67 -0.04
C VAL A 377 13.56 -2.61 -0.44
N ARG A 378 12.67 -2.22 0.47
CA ARG A 378 11.23 -2.05 0.18
C ARG A 378 10.84 -0.58 0.21
N GLU A 379 9.91 -0.23 -0.67
CA GLU A 379 9.16 1.03 -0.64
C GLU A 379 7.88 0.78 0.15
N LEU A 380 7.49 1.75 0.97
CA LEU A 380 6.36 1.68 1.91
C LEU A 380 5.36 2.81 1.65
N GLN A 381 4.34 2.96 2.50
CA GLN A 381 3.30 3.98 2.34
C GLN A 381 3.17 4.90 3.57
N TRP A 382 2.71 6.13 3.32
CA TRP A 382 2.36 7.15 4.32
C TRP A 382 0.89 6.96 4.78
N ALA A 383 0.53 7.35 6.02
CA ALA A 383 -0.76 7.00 6.65
C ALA A 383 -1.75 8.20 6.94
N MET A 384 -3.06 7.94 7.13
CA MET A 384 -4.22 8.89 7.34
C MET A 384 -5.30 8.29 8.29
N ALA A 385 -5.81 8.82 9.43
CA ALA A 385 -6.24 10.20 9.79
C ALA A 385 -6.05 10.65 11.32
N GLN A 386 -6.24 11.93 11.83
CA GLN A 386 -5.68 12.45 13.16
C GLN A 386 -6.37 13.59 14.03
N GLY A 387 -6.15 13.71 15.38
CA GLY A 387 -6.71 14.69 16.36
C GLY A 387 -5.76 15.26 17.47
N ILE A 388 -6.13 16.30 18.26
CA ILE A 388 -5.39 16.84 19.46
C ILE A 388 -6.19 16.90 20.80
N PRO A 389 -7.25 17.71 20.99
CA PRO A 389 -7.90 18.00 22.29
C PRO A 389 -8.17 16.84 23.26
N LEU A 390 -8.40 15.61 22.80
CA LEU A 390 -8.90 14.52 23.66
C LEU A 390 -7.95 14.06 24.77
N ALA A 391 -6.64 13.90 24.50
CA ALA A 391 -5.71 13.24 25.43
C ALA A 391 -5.29 14.06 26.66
N ASN A 392 -6.07 15.10 27.03
CA ASN A 392 -5.78 16.03 28.14
C ASN A 392 -4.39 16.73 28.01
N ALA A 393 -3.80 16.74 26.82
CA ALA A 393 -2.48 17.31 26.54
C ALA A 393 -2.41 18.81 26.87
N VAL A 394 -3.55 19.51 26.84
CA VAL A 394 -3.69 20.92 27.24
C VAL A 394 -3.33 21.14 28.72
N THR A 395 -3.60 20.16 29.59
CA THR A 395 -3.24 20.19 31.02
C THR A 395 -1.82 19.70 31.24
N ALA A 396 -1.39 18.64 30.53
CA ALA A 396 -0.02 18.12 30.62
C ALA A 396 1.02 19.18 30.22
N ARG A 397 0.82 19.84 29.06
CA ARG A 397 1.76 20.85 28.51
C ARG A 397 1.93 22.12 29.35
N GLN A 398 1.07 22.33 30.36
CA GLN A 398 1.22 23.40 31.35
C GLN A 398 2.17 23.04 32.51
N MET A 399 2.46 21.75 32.70
CA MET A 399 3.36 21.22 33.73
C MET A 399 4.67 20.69 33.13
N TYR A 400 4.59 19.95 32.02
CA TYR A 400 5.71 19.35 31.32
C TYR A 400 5.52 19.52 29.80
N ASN A 401 6.50 20.13 29.13
CA ASN A 401 6.40 20.51 27.72
C ASN A 401 7.49 19.89 26.82
N GLY A 402 8.29 18.98 27.38
CA GLY A 402 9.40 18.32 26.70
C GLY A 402 10.67 19.14 26.52
N SER A 403 10.83 20.30 27.18
CA SER A 403 12.03 21.17 27.05
C SER A 403 13.39 20.48 27.18
N ASN A 404 13.47 19.31 27.83
CA ASN A 404 14.72 18.60 28.16
C ASN A 404 14.95 17.32 27.32
N VAL A 405 14.21 17.12 26.23
CA VAL A 405 14.33 15.94 25.33
C VAL A 405 14.17 16.35 23.86
N ALA A 406 14.42 15.41 22.96
CA ALA A 406 14.07 15.51 21.55
C ALA A 406 13.31 14.29 21.02
N VAL A 407 12.44 14.56 20.05
CA VAL A 407 11.74 13.57 19.22
C VAL A 407 12.50 13.45 17.90
N ALA A 408 12.85 12.24 17.50
CA ALA A 408 13.25 11.97 16.12
C ALA A 408 12.01 11.66 15.29
N ILE A 409 11.86 12.31 14.13
CA ILE A 409 10.78 12.04 13.17
C ILE A 409 11.43 11.41 11.94
N CYS A 410 11.07 10.17 11.61
CA CYS A 410 11.59 9.46 10.44
C CYS A 410 10.54 9.48 9.32
N ASP A 411 10.69 10.37 8.33
CA ASP A 411 9.60 10.75 7.42
C ASP A 411 10.08 11.30 6.06
N SER A 412 9.26 12.06 5.33
CA SER A 412 9.47 12.55 3.97
C SER A 412 10.32 13.83 3.83
N GLY A 413 10.92 14.29 4.94
CA GLY A 413 11.58 15.59 5.02
C GLY A 413 10.71 16.69 5.63
N PHE A 414 11.35 17.82 5.94
CA PHE A 414 10.80 18.80 6.87
C PHE A 414 11.02 20.24 6.39
N ASP A 415 9.97 21.04 6.38
CA ASP A 415 10.10 22.49 6.18
C ASP A 415 10.54 23.17 7.48
N TYR A 416 11.85 23.19 7.72
CA TYR A 416 12.47 23.93 8.82
C TYR A 416 12.43 25.47 8.63
N THR A 417 11.98 25.95 7.45
CA THR A 417 11.70 27.37 7.20
C THR A 417 10.30 27.77 7.69
N HIS A 418 9.41 26.79 7.93
CA HIS A 418 8.11 27.04 8.54
C HIS A 418 8.27 27.71 9.93
N PRO A 419 7.57 28.83 10.23
CA PRO A 419 7.79 29.59 11.47
C PRO A 419 7.69 28.78 12.76
N MET A 420 6.76 27.83 12.82
CA MET A 420 6.57 26.99 14.02
C MET A 420 7.60 25.84 14.13
N LEU A 421 8.33 25.55 13.04
CA LEU A 421 9.44 24.59 12.99
C LEU A 421 10.83 25.28 13.00
N GLY A 422 10.85 26.60 13.21
CA GLY A 422 12.05 27.38 13.52
C GLY A 422 12.24 28.64 12.69
N GLY A 423 11.57 28.77 11.54
CA GLY A 423 11.54 30.01 10.76
C GLY A 423 12.88 30.44 10.16
N GLY A 424 13.76 29.49 9.82
CA GLY A 424 15.15 29.79 9.44
C GLY A 424 15.82 28.73 8.59
N GLY A 425 17.15 28.67 8.62
CA GLY A 425 17.93 27.59 8.01
C GLY A 425 17.93 26.31 8.85
N PHE A 426 18.73 25.33 8.45
CA PHE A 426 18.94 24.08 9.16
C PHE A 426 20.40 23.96 9.67
N PRO A 427 20.63 23.44 10.90
CA PRO A 427 19.66 23.28 11.98
C PRO A 427 19.26 24.63 12.61
N ASN A 428 18.16 24.65 13.38
CA ASN A 428 17.64 25.83 14.07
C ASN A 428 17.22 25.52 15.53
N ALA A 429 16.48 26.44 16.17
CA ALA A 429 16.08 26.34 17.57
C ALA A 429 15.00 25.27 17.87
N LYS A 430 14.35 24.70 16.84
CA LYS A 430 13.26 23.72 16.94
C LYS A 430 13.62 22.42 16.24
N ILE A 431 13.96 22.45 14.94
CA ILE A 431 14.60 21.33 14.24
C ILE A 431 16.11 21.46 14.48
N ILE A 432 16.60 20.77 15.52
CA ILE A 432 17.94 20.96 16.11
C ILE A 432 19.04 20.11 15.44
N GLY A 433 18.67 19.23 14.52
CA GLY A 433 19.56 18.37 13.76
C GLY A 433 18.77 17.40 12.89
N GLY A 434 19.46 16.49 12.20
CA GLY A 434 18.83 15.60 11.22
C GLY A 434 19.78 15.15 10.10
N TYR A 435 19.25 14.41 9.14
CA TYR A 435 19.97 13.90 7.95
C TYR A 435 18.98 13.40 6.89
N ASP A 436 19.33 13.46 5.60
CA ASP A 436 18.59 12.82 4.51
C ASP A 436 19.22 11.46 4.15
N PHE A 437 18.58 10.37 4.54
CA PHE A 437 18.97 9.00 4.18
C PHE A 437 18.36 8.51 2.86
N GLY A 438 17.37 9.21 2.31
CA GLY A 438 16.86 8.95 0.97
C GLY A 438 17.89 9.33 -0.08
N ASN A 439 18.38 10.58 -0.02
CA ASN A 439 19.41 11.10 -0.94
C ASN A 439 20.86 10.89 -0.43
N ASN A 440 21.03 10.55 0.85
CA ASN A 440 22.31 10.38 1.54
C ASN A 440 23.14 11.68 1.60
N ASP A 441 22.55 12.73 2.17
CA ASP A 441 23.16 14.05 2.36
C ASP A 441 22.69 14.71 3.68
N PRO A 442 23.33 15.80 4.17
CA PRO A 442 23.08 16.33 5.50
C PRO A 442 21.84 17.22 5.64
N ASP A 443 21.09 17.52 4.58
CA ASP A 443 19.95 18.46 4.61
C ASP A 443 18.59 17.73 4.47
N PRO A 444 17.84 17.49 5.57
CA PRO A 444 16.58 16.73 5.55
C PRO A 444 15.38 17.54 5.01
N LEU A 445 15.62 18.49 4.09
CA LEU A 445 14.60 19.29 3.45
C LEU A 445 13.63 18.39 2.63
N HIS A 446 12.34 18.70 2.74
CA HIS A 446 11.31 18.09 1.91
C HIS A 446 11.55 18.42 0.42
N GLU A 447 11.39 17.45 -0.48
CA GLU A 447 11.42 17.70 -1.93
C GLU A 447 10.03 18.07 -2.49
N GLY A 448 9.18 18.65 -1.64
CA GLY A 448 7.77 18.94 -1.91
C GLY A 448 6.77 17.96 -1.30
N HIS A 449 7.21 17.02 -0.44
CA HIS A 449 6.32 16.08 0.25
C HIS A 449 6.03 16.56 1.68
N PRO A 450 4.81 17.05 1.99
CA PRO A 450 4.51 17.77 3.24
C PRO A 450 4.37 16.91 4.49
N HIS A 451 4.22 15.59 4.34
CA HIS A 451 3.87 14.67 5.42
C HIS A 451 4.80 14.76 6.65
N GLY A 452 6.12 14.81 6.45
CA GLY A 452 7.09 14.97 7.55
C GLY A 452 6.99 16.32 8.26
N THR A 453 6.75 17.40 7.52
CA THR A 453 6.43 18.73 8.07
C THR A 453 5.19 18.68 8.97
N CYS A 454 4.14 17.99 8.53
CA CYS A 454 2.93 17.79 9.33
C CYS A 454 3.21 17.03 10.64
N CYS A 455 3.94 15.92 10.56
CA CYS A 455 4.33 15.08 11.69
C CYS A 455 5.23 15.81 12.71
N ALA A 456 6.17 16.64 12.24
CA ALA A 456 6.99 17.50 13.08
C ALA A 456 6.18 18.56 13.84
N GLY A 457 5.19 19.18 13.16
CA GLY A 457 4.24 20.12 13.77
C GLY A 457 3.45 19.51 14.93
N ILE A 458 2.96 18.27 14.74
CA ILE A 458 2.19 17.53 15.75
C ILE A 458 3.02 17.23 17.00
N ALA A 459 4.17 16.57 16.82
CA ALA A 459 4.94 16.07 17.95
C ALA A 459 5.43 17.20 18.86
N ALA A 460 6.01 18.23 18.26
CA ALA A 460 6.75 19.25 19.00
C ALA A 460 6.73 20.65 18.36
N GLY A 461 5.85 20.93 17.40
CA GLY A 461 5.73 22.26 16.78
C GLY A 461 5.58 23.38 17.81
N SER A 462 6.22 24.53 17.56
CA SER A 462 6.23 25.67 18.48
C SER A 462 4.81 26.21 18.73
N LEU A 463 4.57 26.78 19.91
CA LEU A 463 3.29 27.41 20.24
C LEU A 463 2.98 28.56 19.28
N GLY A 464 1.78 28.55 18.70
CA GLY A 464 1.24 29.60 17.84
C GLY A 464 -0.28 29.71 18.01
N MET A 465 -0.89 30.60 17.23
CA MET A 465 -2.34 30.71 17.05
C MET A 465 -2.62 31.12 15.60
N VAL A 466 -2.80 30.13 14.72
CA VAL A 466 -3.11 30.34 13.30
C VAL A 466 -4.19 29.33 12.90
N GLY A 467 -5.39 29.80 12.59
CA GLY A 467 -6.57 28.93 12.60
C GLY A 467 -6.70 28.22 13.96
N ASP A 468 -6.85 26.91 13.95
CA ASP A 468 -6.88 26.08 15.16
C ASP A 468 -5.51 25.48 15.53
N TYR A 469 -4.41 25.86 14.84
CA TYR A 469 -3.07 25.50 15.26
C TYR A 469 -2.70 26.18 16.58
N ILE A 470 -2.43 25.38 17.62
CA ILE A 470 -2.12 25.80 18.99
C ILE A 470 -0.73 25.34 19.49
N GLY A 471 0.14 24.91 18.58
CA GLY A 471 1.38 24.20 18.91
C GLY A 471 1.20 22.70 19.09
N GLY A 472 2.29 21.95 18.88
CA GLY A 472 2.34 20.51 19.07
C GLY A 472 2.24 20.07 20.54
N VAL A 473 2.30 18.75 20.76
CA VAL A 473 2.11 18.14 22.10
C VAL A 473 3.27 18.45 23.05
N ALA A 474 4.51 18.38 22.56
CA ALA A 474 5.73 18.70 23.30
C ALA A 474 6.41 19.98 22.76
N PRO A 475 5.80 21.17 22.91
CA PRO A 475 6.25 22.39 22.24
C PRO A 475 7.62 22.91 22.75
N GLY A 476 8.11 22.41 23.87
CA GLY A 476 9.47 22.63 24.37
C GLY A 476 10.52 21.71 23.75
N ALA A 477 10.15 20.52 23.26
CA ALA A 477 11.09 19.52 22.77
C ALA A 477 11.88 19.98 21.54
N GLY A 478 13.03 19.35 21.32
CA GLY A 478 13.76 19.42 20.06
C GLY A 478 13.18 18.42 19.06
N ILE A 479 13.38 18.70 17.77
CA ILE A 479 13.06 17.78 16.68
C ILE A 479 14.37 17.41 15.98
N TYR A 480 14.60 16.12 15.78
CA TYR A 480 15.58 15.61 14.82
C TYR A 480 14.83 15.13 13.58
N GLY A 481 15.06 15.80 12.45
CA GLY A 481 14.39 15.48 11.18
C GLY A 481 15.20 14.46 10.37
N LEU A 482 14.73 13.22 10.28
CA LEU A 482 15.40 12.16 9.53
C LEU A 482 14.57 11.83 8.30
N LYS A 483 15.04 12.25 7.12
CA LYS A 483 14.34 12.01 5.86
C LYS A 483 14.72 10.64 5.31
N ILE A 484 13.72 9.85 4.89
CA ILE A 484 13.90 8.44 4.51
C ILE A 484 13.25 8.08 3.15
N SER A 485 12.86 9.09 2.36
CA SER A 485 12.34 8.94 1.00
C SER A 485 13.06 9.87 0.01
N ILE A 486 12.86 9.62 -1.29
CA ILE A 486 13.42 10.43 -2.39
C ILE A 486 12.25 11.10 -3.12
N GLY A 487 12.26 12.43 -3.26
CA GLY A 487 11.20 13.15 -3.95
C GLY A 487 9.81 12.96 -3.32
N MET A 488 8.84 12.51 -4.14
CA MET A 488 7.49 12.10 -3.69
C MET A 488 7.39 10.61 -3.33
N GLY A 489 8.51 9.87 -3.32
CA GLY A 489 8.50 8.43 -3.07
C GLY A 489 8.05 8.05 -1.66
N GLY A 490 7.67 6.78 -1.50
CA GLY A 490 7.47 6.19 -0.18
C GLY A 490 8.77 6.08 0.63
N PRO A 491 8.68 5.80 1.94
CA PRO A 491 9.87 5.58 2.76
C PRO A 491 10.59 4.27 2.36
N LEU A 492 11.92 4.30 2.40
CA LEU A 492 12.81 3.21 1.98
C LEU A 492 13.37 2.45 3.19
N THR A 493 13.27 1.11 3.20
CA THR A 493 13.69 0.34 4.39
C THR A 493 15.18 0.48 4.75
N ASN A 494 16.09 0.62 3.78
CA ASN A 494 17.51 0.87 4.08
C ASN A 494 17.76 2.21 4.78
N ALA A 495 16.95 3.22 4.43
CA ALA A 495 17.01 4.57 4.98
C ALA A 495 16.38 4.61 6.38
N ALA A 496 15.29 3.85 6.60
CA ALA A 496 14.70 3.66 7.93
C ALA A 496 15.66 2.97 8.90
N VAL A 497 16.37 1.89 8.50
CA VAL A 497 17.42 1.28 9.35
C VAL A 497 18.51 2.30 9.68
N ALA A 498 18.98 3.06 8.69
CA ALA A 498 20.01 4.07 8.89
C ALA A 498 19.55 5.19 9.84
N ALA A 499 18.29 5.63 9.74
CA ALA A 499 17.71 6.65 10.62
C ALA A 499 17.58 6.16 12.08
N TRP A 500 17.11 4.93 12.30
CA TRP A 500 16.99 4.36 13.65
C TRP A 500 18.35 4.12 14.30
N ASP A 501 19.33 3.65 13.53
CA ASP A 501 20.72 3.51 13.96
C ASP A 501 21.40 4.87 14.24
N TRP A 502 21.13 5.88 13.41
CA TRP A 502 21.59 7.25 13.62
C TRP A 502 21.05 7.85 14.91
N CYS A 503 19.79 7.58 15.27
CA CYS A 503 19.21 7.98 16.56
C CYS A 503 19.96 7.38 17.76
N VAL A 504 20.47 6.16 17.65
CA VAL A 504 21.32 5.53 18.69
C VAL A 504 22.68 6.22 18.75
N THR A 505 23.27 6.58 17.61
CA THR A 505 24.55 7.30 17.59
C THR A 505 24.47 8.70 18.17
N HIS A 506 23.50 9.51 17.72
CA HIS A 506 23.39 10.93 18.04
C HIS A 506 22.49 11.19 19.27
N ARG A 507 22.20 10.13 20.03
CA ARG A 507 21.21 10.10 21.13
C ARG A 507 21.40 11.24 22.12
N ASP A 508 22.64 11.56 22.49
CA ASP A 508 22.95 12.64 23.45
C ASP A 508 23.90 13.70 22.87
N ASP A 509 23.94 13.88 21.54
CA ASP A 509 24.70 14.94 20.85
C ASP A 509 24.33 16.34 21.36
N ASN A 510 23.08 16.51 21.74
CA ASN A 510 22.61 17.61 22.59
C ASN A 510 22.22 17.04 23.97
N PRO A 511 23.12 17.04 24.98
CA PRO A 511 22.81 16.50 26.30
C PRO A 511 21.67 17.21 27.05
N ALA A 512 21.25 18.39 26.59
CA ALA A 512 20.10 19.12 27.12
C ALA A 512 18.78 18.81 26.40
N LYS A 513 18.83 18.20 25.20
CA LYS A 513 17.68 17.69 24.45
C LYS A 513 18.02 16.36 23.74
N PRO A 514 18.36 15.31 24.50
CA PRO A 514 18.73 14.03 23.92
C PRO A 514 17.51 13.31 23.34
N ILE A 515 17.74 12.48 22.32
CA ILE A 515 16.71 11.68 21.65
C ILE A 515 16.18 10.64 22.63
N ARG A 516 14.86 10.63 22.85
CA ARG A 516 14.18 9.65 23.73
C ARG A 516 13.04 8.90 23.05
N VAL A 517 12.62 9.35 21.86
CA VAL A 517 11.57 8.70 21.09
C VAL A 517 11.78 8.90 19.58
N ILE A 518 11.47 7.86 18.80
CA ILE A 518 11.43 7.87 17.34
C ILE A 518 9.98 7.68 16.89
N SER A 519 9.44 8.63 16.12
CA SER A 519 8.12 8.51 15.47
C SER A 519 8.29 8.02 14.04
N ASN A 520 7.54 6.97 13.68
CA ASN A 520 7.53 6.37 12.35
C ASN A 520 6.11 6.39 11.78
N SER A 521 5.89 7.39 10.94
CA SER A 521 4.58 7.74 10.40
C SER A 521 4.39 7.11 9.02
N TRP A 522 4.51 5.79 8.97
CA TRP A 522 4.52 5.00 7.74
C TRP A 522 4.42 3.51 8.06
N GLY A 523 4.04 2.72 7.05
CA GLY A 523 3.98 1.27 7.15
C GLY A 523 3.68 0.60 5.81
N GLY A 524 3.49 -0.71 5.85
CA GLY A 524 3.09 -1.50 4.70
C GLY A 524 3.21 -3.00 4.97
N GLY A 525 2.22 -3.77 4.49
CA GLY A 525 2.09 -5.19 4.78
C GLY A 525 1.36 -5.44 6.10
N GLY A 526 0.36 -6.32 6.04
CA GLY A 526 -0.57 -6.63 7.13
C GLY A 526 -1.78 -7.40 6.57
N PRO A 527 -2.74 -7.79 7.43
CA PRO A 527 -2.68 -7.71 8.89
C PRO A 527 -1.67 -8.70 9.47
N ILE A 528 -1.01 -8.31 10.57
CA ILE A 528 -0.10 -9.18 11.33
C ILE A 528 -0.54 -9.21 12.79
N ASP A 529 -0.68 -10.42 13.33
CA ASP A 529 -1.09 -10.75 14.70
C ASP A 529 0.03 -11.45 15.52
N ASP A 530 1.12 -11.89 14.88
CA ASP A 530 2.32 -12.43 15.52
C ASP A 530 3.54 -11.49 15.34
N PRO A 531 4.11 -10.93 16.42
CA PRO A 531 5.26 -10.03 16.32
C PRO A 531 6.55 -10.75 15.88
N ALA A 532 6.64 -12.07 16.00
CA ALA A 532 7.75 -12.84 15.44
C ALA A 532 7.68 -12.93 13.90
N VAL A 533 6.48 -12.84 13.32
CA VAL A 533 6.30 -12.69 11.87
C VAL A 533 6.72 -11.28 11.43
N ALA A 534 6.29 -10.24 12.16
CA ALA A 534 6.69 -8.85 11.90
C ALA A 534 8.21 -8.65 11.98
N ASP A 535 8.85 -9.16 13.03
CA ASP A 535 10.30 -9.12 13.22
C ASP A 535 11.06 -9.91 12.14
N GLY A 536 10.41 -10.92 11.55
CA GLY A 536 10.92 -11.73 10.43
C GLY A 536 10.82 -11.07 9.05
N MET A 537 10.00 -10.02 8.89
CA MET A 537 9.83 -9.32 7.60
C MET A 537 11.05 -8.45 7.23
N SER A 538 11.72 -7.85 8.21
CA SER A 538 13.03 -7.22 8.04
C SER A 538 13.82 -7.30 9.35
N PRO A 539 14.67 -8.32 9.54
CA PRO A 539 15.49 -8.45 10.74
C PRO A 539 16.54 -7.33 10.87
N ALA A 540 16.78 -6.56 9.80
CA ALA A 540 17.57 -5.33 9.86
C ALA A 540 16.88 -4.22 10.67
N LEU A 541 15.58 -3.99 10.44
CA LEU A 541 14.79 -3.06 11.26
C LEU A 541 14.54 -3.59 12.67
N THR A 542 14.38 -4.91 12.84
CA THR A 542 14.30 -5.53 14.17
C THR A 542 15.57 -5.26 14.99
N ALA A 543 16.75 -5.48 14.40
CA ALA A 543 18.03 -5.19 15.06
C ALA A 543 18.21 -3.69 15.36
N ALA A 544 17.66 -2.79 14.53
CA ALA A 544 17.66 -1.36 14.79
C ALA A 544 16.73 -0.97 15.94
N ALA A 545 15.54 -1.57 16.04
CA ALA A 545 14.62 -1.34 17.16
C ALA A 545 15.14 -1.94 18.47
N ASP A 546 15.81 -3.10 18.43
CA ASP A 546 16.56 -3.65 19.58
C ASP A 546 17.65 -2.69 20.05
N ALA A 547 18.44 -2.12 19.14
CA ALA A 547 19.49 -1.15 19.48
C ALA A 547 18.92 0.15 20.07
N ALA A 548 17.86 0.70 19.47
CA ALA A 548 17.15 1.88 19.99
C ALA A 548 16.58 1.62 21.39
N THR A 549 15.89 0.50 21.58
CA THR A 549 15.30 0.11 22.87
C THR A 549 16.38 -0.12 23.93
N ALA A 550 17.47 -0.81 23.61
CA ALA A 550 18.61 -1.03 24.51
C ALA A 550 19.35 0.27 24.87
N ALA A 551 19.36 1.24 23.95
CA ALA A 551 19.85 2.60 24.20
C ALA A 551 18.84 3.49 24.94
N GLY A 552 17.67 3.00 25.33
CA GLY A 552 16.66 3.77 26.07
C GLY A 552 15.92 4.80 25.23
N ILE A 553 15.72 4.49 23.94
CA ILE A 553 14.92 5.28 23.00
C ILE A 553 13.65 4.48 22.66
N THR A 554 12.47 5.04 22.89
CA THR A 554 11.20 4.42 22.51
C THR A 554 11.01 4.49 20.99
N VAL A 555 10.85 3.36 20.31
CA VAL A 555 10.45 3.35 18.89
C VAL A 555 8.92 3.27 18.83
N MET A 556 8.28 4.16 18.07
CA MET A 556 6.83 4.19 17.88
C MET A 556 6.50 4.14 16.39
N ALA A 557 5.40 3.48 16.02
CA ALA A 557 4.93 3.48 14.64
C ALA A 557 3.41 3.48 14.50
N SER A 558 2.93 4.05 13.40
CA SER A 558 1.53 4.04 12.98
C SER A 558 1.01 2.63 12.70
N SER A 559 -0.12 2.22 13.29
CA SER A 559 -0.67 0.85 13.11
C SER A 559 -1.17 0.55 11.69
N GLY A 560 -1.38 1.58 10.86
CA GLY A 560 -1.91 1.50 9.50
C GLY A 560 -3.39 1.89 9.41
N ASN A 561 -3.88 2.10 8.19
CA ASN A 561 -5.18 2.71 7.89
C ASN A 561 -6.03 1.81 6.97
N GLU A 562 -5.79 0.51 7.05
CA GLU A 562 -6.37 -0.51 6.18
C GLU A 562 -7.70 -1.05 6.77
N GLY A 563 -8.11 -0.56 7.94
CA GLY A 563 -9.38 -0.90 8.59
C GLY A 563 -9.38 -2.27 9.28
N PHE A 564 -8.21 -2.83 9.60
CA PHE A 564 -8.10 -4.15 10.22
C PHE A 564 -8.78 -4.16 11.61
N ALA A 565 -9.94 -4.81 11.70
CA ALA A 565 -10.84 -4.72 12.85
C ALA A 565 -10.66 -5.92 13.80
N GLY A 566 -9.54 -5.97 14.52
CA GLY A 566 -9.19 -7.05 15.46
C GLY A 566 -8.37 -8.19 14.83
N THR A 567 -8.03 -8.09 13.54
CA THR A 567 -7.30 -9.13 12.80
C THR A 567 -5.78 -8.96 12.81
N GLY A 568 -5.27 -7.87 13.38
CA GLY A 568 -3.83 -7.54 13.39
C GLY A 568 -3.56 -6.09 12.96
N ILE A 569 -2.29 -5.72 12.94
CA ILE A 569 -1.84 -4.37 12.54
C ILE A 569 -0.75 -4.45 11.46
N SER A 570 -0.41 -3.32 10.85
CA SER A 570 0.57 -3.27 9.77
C SER A 570 2.01 -3.20 10.29
N TRP A 571 2.95 -3.69 9.49
CA TRP A 571 4.38 -3.57 9.75
C TRP A 571 4.85 -2.12 9.41
N PRO A 572 5.77 -1.49 10.18
CA PRO A 572 6.57 -2.02 11.28
C PRO A 572 5.89 -1.99 12.66
N ALA A 573 4.67 -1.47 12.80
CA ALA A 573 4.02 -1.35 14.11
C ALA A 573 3.79 -2.71 14.81
N ALA A 574 3.63 -3.79 14.06
CA ALA A 574 3.55 -5.16 14.60
C ALA A 574 4.86 -5.72 15.21
N MET A 575 6.01 -5.04 15.12
CA MET A 575 7.31 -5.55 15.57
C MET A 575 7.48 -5.56 17.10
N SER A 576 8.20 -6.55 17.65
CA SER A 576 8.29 -6.81 19.11
C SER A 576 9.03 -5.76 19.95
N LYS A 577 9.47 -4.66 19.33
CA LYS A 577 10.24 -3.54 19.91
C LYS A 577 9.66 -2.17 19.52
N VAL A 578 8.51 -2.14 18.86
CA VAL A 578 7.85 -0.92 18.40
C VAL A 578 6.56 -0.75 19.18
N VAL A 579 6.34 0.44 19.76
CA VAL A 579 5.04 0.80 20.35
C VAL A 579 4.10 1.19 19.21
N SER A 580 3.09 0.39 18.98
CA SER A 580 2.11 0.59 17.92
C SER A 580 1.06 1.65 18.31
N VAL A 581 0.68 2.49 17.34
CA VAL A 581 -0.22 3.63 17.59
C VAL A 581 -1.36 3.69 16.58
N GLY A 582 -2.58 3.48 17.08
CA GLY A 582 -3.84 3.65 16.34
C GLY A 582 -4.51 5.01 16.61
N ALA A 583 -5.58 5.31 15.88
CA ALA A 583 -6.26 6.61 15.87
C ALA A 583 -7.68 6.57 16.50
N VAL A 584 -8.02 7.58 17.32
CA VAL A 584 -9.39 7.85 17.84
C VAL A 584 -9.93 9.24 17.49
N HIS A 585 -11.19 9.37 17.06
CA HIS A 585 -11.77 10.65 16.65
C HIS A 585 -11.66 11.74 17.73
N ASP A 586 -11.12 12.91 17.40
CA ASP A 586 -10.64 13.93 18.34
C ASP A 586 -11.69 14.54 19.28
N THR A 587 -12.96 14.41 18.90
CA THR A 587 -14.10 14.96 19.64
C THR A 587 -15.13 13.89 20.04
N LEU A 588 -14.88 12.61 19.73
CA LEU A 588 -15.82 11.51 20.00
C LEU A 588 -15.19 10.33 20.78
N ASP A 589 -13.86 10.23 20.86
CA ASP A 589 -13.11 9.18 21.58
C ASP A 589 -13.37 7.75 21.05
N THR A 590 -13.83 7.67 19.80
CA THR A 590 -14.11 6.43 19.07
C THR A 590 -12.93 6.04 18.21
N VAL A 591 -12.50 4.77 18.26
CA VAL A 591 -11.51 4.23 17.32
C VAL A 591 -11.96 4.48 15.89
N MET A 592 -11.05 4.98 15.07
CA MET A 592 -11.36 5.39 13.70
C MET A 592 -11.50 4.19 12.78
N SER A 593 -12.45 4.25 11.83
CA SER A 593 -12.85 3.08 11.03
C SER A 593 -11.79 2.56 10.05
N TYR A 594 -10.74 3.35 9.77
CA TYR A 594 -9.55 2.90 9.05
C TYR A 594 -8.43 2.42 10.00
N SER A 595 -8.43 2.83 11.29
CA SER A 595 -7.32 2.53 12.20
C SER A 595 -7.21 1.03 12.40
N ASN A 596 -6.08 0.45 12.02
CA ASN A 596 -5.83 -0.95 12.28
C ASN A 596 -5.76 -1.21 13.79
N ALA A 597 -6.36 -2.33 14.19
CA ALA A 597 -6.44 -2.81 15.55
C ALA A 597 -6.36 -4.36 15.60
N GLY A 598 -5.79 -4.86 16.68
CA GLY A 598 -5.63 -6.29 16.98
C GLY A 598 -4.95 -6.43 18.34
N ASP A 599 -4.69 -7.66 18.77
CA ASP A 599 -4.07 -7.94 20.07
C ASP A 599 -2.64 -7.37 20.22
N LEU A 600 -2.01 -6.96 19.11
CA LEU A 600 -0.72 -6.26 19.09
C LEU A 600 -0.81 -4.73 19.22
N LEU A 601 -2.01 -4.14 19.28
CA LEU A 601 -2.15 -2.68 19.37
C LEU A 601 -1.94 -2.19 20.81
N ASP A 602 -0.81 -1.53 21.06
CA ASP A 602 -0.42 -1.03 22.39
C ASP A 602 -1.27 0.15 22.85
N ILE A 603 -1.40 1.18 22.00
CA ILE A 603 -2.06 2.44 22.34
C ILE A 603 -2.87 3.04 21.20
N LEU A 604 -3.84 3.85 21.60
CA LEU A 604 -4.59 4.76 20.74
C LEU A 604 -4.20 6.19 21.08
N ALA A 605 -4.11 7.05 20.07
CA ALA A 605 -3.92 8.49 20.24
C ALA A 605 -4.94 9.29 19.40
N PRO A 606 -5.26 10.53 19.81
CA PRO A 606 -6.13 11.44 19.08
C PRO A 606 -5.88 11.45 17.57
N GLY A 607 -6.98 11.35 16.82
CA GLY A 607 -7.04 10.53 15.61
C GLY A 607 -8.01 10.94 14.50
N ASP A 608 -8.84 12.00 14.57
CA ASP A 608 -9.41 12.69 13.38
C ASP A 608 -10.16 14.00 13.76
N PRO A 609 -10.10 15.16 13.05
CA PRO A 609 -9.14 15.68 12.06
C PRO A 609 -8.22 16.81 12.64
N LEU A 610 -7.00 17.05 12.08
CA LEU A 610 -6.03 17.98 12.70
C LEU A 610 -5.77 19.30 11.98
N TYR A 611 -5.50 20.33 12.79
CA TYR A 611 -4.74 21.52 12.37
C TYR A 611 -3.24 21.40 12.71
N THR A 612 -2.37 21.23 11.70
CA THR A 612 -0.90 21.19 11.86
C THR A 612 -0.18 22.08 10.84
N THR A 613 1.16 22.14 10.92
CA THR A 613 2.04 22.85 9.99
C THR A 613 2.14 22.13 8.65
N ASP A 614 2.15 22.88 7.56
CA ASP A 614 2.37 22.40 6.19
C ASP A 614 3.66 23.03 5.63
N ILE A 615 4.03 22.68 4.40
CA ILE A 615 5.07 23.40 3.65
C ILE A 615 4.61 24.85 3.43
N VAL A 616 5.52 25.82 3.62
CA VAL A 616 5.23 27.25 3.46
C VAL A 616 4.78 27.57 2.03
N GLY A 617 3.70 28.34 1.92
CA GLY A 617 3.07 28.69 0.64
C GLY A 617 2.39 27.52 -0.06
N ALA A 618 2.44 27.49 -1.39
CA ALA A 618 1.62 26.59 -2.22
C ALA A 618 2.28 25.24 -2.56
N GLY A 619 3.29 24.82 -1.78
CA GLY A 619 3.99 23.54 -1.96
C GLY A 619 3.48 22.40 -1.06
N GLY A 620 2.49 22.67 -0.21
CA GLY A 620 1.95 21.75 0.78
C GLY A 620 0.77 20.90 0.32
N TYR A 621 0.12 20.24 1.28
CA TYR A 621 -1.21 19.65 1.06
C TYR A 621 -2.28 20.73 0.84
N ASN A 622 -2.09 21.92 1.42
CA ASN A 622 -2.89 23.11 1.14
C ASN A 622 -2.08 24.26 0.50
N PRO A 623 -2.73 25.27 -0.11
CA PRO A 623 -2.06 26.41 -0.76
C PRO A 623 -1.40 27.43 0.20
N GLY A 624 -1.12 27.05 1.44
CA GLY A 624 -0.52 27.89 2.47
C GLY A 624 -0.06 27.08 3.68
N ASP A 625 0.70 27.73 4.56
CA ASP A 625 1.61 27.18 5.57
C ASP A 625 1.03 26.19 6.62
N TYR A 626 -0.26 25.86 6.57
CA TYR A 626 -0.93 24.97 7.53
C TYR A 626 -1.95 24.06 6.86
N MET A 627 -1.98 22.81 7.31
CA MET A 627 -2.92 21.79 6.88
C MET A 627 -4.01 21.68 7.96
N PRO A 628 -5.26 22.14 7.69
CA PRO A 628 -6.30 22.35 8.70
C PRO A 628 -7.11 21.07 9.02
N ASN A 629 -6.89 20.03 8.23
CA ASN A 629 -7.46 18.70 8.36
C ASN A 629 -6.40 17.63 8.06
N PHE A 630 -5.15 17.85 8.47
CA PHE A 630 -4.10 16.83 8.36
C PHE A 630 -4.48 15.65 9.20
N ASN A 631 -4.14 14.47 8.71
CA ASN A 631 -4.66 13.27 9.27
C ASN A 631 -3.65 12.10 9.05
N GLY A 632 -3.49 11.21 10.05
CA GLY A 632 -2.63 10.03 10.09
C GLY A 632 -2.86 9.09 11.29
N THR A 633 -2.91 7.75 11.12
CA THR A 633 -2.22 6.92 12.15
C THR A 633 -0.73 7.30 12.17
N SER A 634 -0.20 7.74 11.02
CA SER A 634 0.96 8.64 10.81
C SER A 634 1.06 9.84 11.75
N ALA A 635 0.00 10.20 12.45
CA ALA A 635 -0.13 11.48 13.09
C ALA A 635 -0.59 11.26 14.56
N ALA A 636 -1.38 10.21 14.81
CA ALA A 636 -1.57 9.60 16.12
C ALA A 636 -0.19 9.15 16.67
N CYS A 637 0.67 8.60 15.82
CA CYS A 637 2.06 8.25 16.16
C CYS A 637 2.90 9.44 16.69
N PRO A 638 3.12 10.55 15.97
CA PRO A 638 3.84 11.72 16.49
C PRO A 638 3.09 12.44 17.61
N PHE A 639 1.76 12.34 17.70
CA PHE A 639 1.02 12.80 18.88
C PHE A 639 1.45 11.99 20.11
N ALA A 640 1.46 10.66 20.02
CA ALA A 640 1.91 9.77 21.07
C ALA A 640 3.41 9.93 21.37
N ALA A 641 4.26 10.17 20.36
CA ALA A 641 5.66 10.50 20.55
C ALA A 641 5.85 11.83 21.28
N GLY A 642 5.00 12.82 21.00
CA GLY A 642 4.90 14.05 21.77
C GLY A 642 4.44 13.81 23.21
N CYS A 643 3.50 12.88 23.45
CA CYS A 643 3.14 12.44 24.80
C CYS A 643 4.32 11.77 25.53
N VAL A 644 5.09 10.91 24.86
CA VAL A 644 6.32 10.31 25.41
C VAL A 644 7.37 11.39 25.70
N ALA A 645 7.45 12.44 24.90
CA ALA A 645 8.38 13.55 25.09
C ALA A 645 7.98 14.54 26.22
N VAL A 646 6.78 14.43 26.81
CA VAL A 646 6.39 15.22 28.01
C VAL A 646 6.39 14.42 29.32
N MET A 647 6.79 13.14 29.28
CA MET A 647 6.96 12.28 30.46
C MET A 647 8.39 12.30 31.00
#